data_AF-A0A1B9S7N4-F1
#
_entry.id   AF-A0A1B9S7N4-F1
#
_cell.length_a   1.000
_cell.length_b   1.000
_cell.length_c   1.000
_cell.angle_alpha   90.00
_cell.angle_beta   90.00
_cell.angle_gamma   90.00
#
_symmetry.space_group_name_H-M   'P 1'
#
loop_
_entity.id
_entity.type
_entity.pdbx_description
1 polymer ?
#
loop_
_entity_poly.entity_id
_entity_poly.type
_entity_poly.pdbx_seq_one_letter_code
_entity_poly.pdbx_strand_id
1 'polypeptide(L)'
;MGKGFSASTIKSWFQYRCERKVRYELSSDVELAAIPIVKDVREKPWAILGNQFEERVVRRLSHESSVLKPSFGDDALSEVLTGAFLRGKRPEAYAAQMNLRPSGPASFLEGTGLYLNRNLADLIRRSPSATYPGRTELTIIDVKATRRATAFHKTQVAFYARVLQALLQEMKVSDTSISRTGEIWRIKDDGSASSDEWQVEAFALDPYIRLVDDFCANHLPEIAAKQVGVGVDRTFFHVYFKCEQCSFLEHCRSAIDDHNSPSTRDVSAVAGLTHEAKRSLQRLGVTSVGNLATAKGLAQAPGISWSLSRRAGLLINRAASLASGSILRTEEQNTYLMPPRIDAALIISVDHDPVDDRIAALGYRRIDHGVIQNEVIKVARSGDTRDEIAAIVDVLAALIADLTAIDTHNEAVDGDDDRSVYAHILFYEPSEVLNLQTAIGRHLEDERIRTGLLHLVRLFPPDDLVPEPEFRGVHHLPATAMRTVIEQLWALPVTVAYDLRQVSQAVFGRDDPRAYKPTPQFERPFSSLLSIDIVRDLRENGEVRTTFDDVRNDVADRLSALQALTNWTLEQNRQATTKGKALLRLSKRPFRFQATFDPLNAVDLDVLLACELLENRAGMLDALINLARPAQRRRDSGKCFANLYFRDAQKKGGKVFIQFDVPIESQSAELNAGEFGLILTDDDPDNRLNPALWPAFTCRIRPPSNSSLAQPGNLRLEMPRTIFEGPLFQSVLQRNARNNWFVDKAFFDVNTDRAARFLSYLAAGENR
;
A
#
# COMPACT_ATOMS: atom_id res chain seq x y z
N MET A 1 -39.38 17.77 -1.20
CA MET A 1 -38.25 18.36 -0.46
C MET A 1 -37.00 18.15 -1.29
N GLY A 2 -36.14 19.17 -1.43
CA GLY A 2 -34.91 19.03 -2.22
C GLY A 2 -33.91 18.07 -1.59
N LYS A 3 -32.86 17.72 -2.32
CA LYS A 3 -31.72 16.96 -1.81
C LYS A 3 -30.64 17.93 -1.34
N GLY A 4 -30.16 17.75 -0.12
CA GLY A 4 -29.21 18.69 0.51
C GLY A 4 -27.75 18.27 0.30
N PHE A 5 -26.88 19.23 -0.02
CA PHE A 5 -25.46 19.03 -0.31
C PHE A 5 -24.57 19.80 0.68
N SER A 6 -23.50 19.19 1.18
CA SER A 6 -22.61 19.80 2.19
C SER A 6 -21.12 19.48 1.98
N ALA A 7 -20.28 20.17 2.75
CA ALA A 7 -18.85 19.89 2.84
C ALA A 7 -18.54 18.44 3.25
N SER A 8 -19.39 17.83 4.10
CA SER A 8 -19.28 16.42 4.46
C SER A 8 -19.48 15.49 3.26
N THR A 9 -20.37 15.85 2.33
CA THR A 9 -20.58 15.10 1.09
C THR A 9 -19.36 15.16 0.16
N ILE A 10 -18.73 16.34 0.04
CA ILE A 10 -17.46 16.52 -0.68
C ILE A 10 -16.37 15.63 -0.06
N LYS A 11 -16.19 15.73 1.27
CA LYS A 11 -15.23 14.91 2.01
C LYS A 11 -15.46 13.42 1.74
N SER A 12 -16.71 12.97 1.83
CA SER A 12 -17.09 11.57 1.56
C SER A 12 -16.73 11.12 0.14
N TRP A 13 -16.97 11.94 -0.88
CA TRP A 13 -16.57 11.60 -2.25
C TRP A 13 -15.05 11.46 -2.40
N PHE A 14 -14.28 12.45 -1.96
CA PHE A 14 -12.82 12.42 -2.15
C PHE A 14 -12.10 11.41 -1.23
N GLN A 15 -12.70 11.06 -0.10
CA GLN A 15 -12.20 10.01 0.79
C GLN A 15 -12.51 8.60 0.26
N TYR A 16 -13.76 8.35 -0.18
CA TYR A 16 -14.24 6.99 -0.47
C TYR A 16 -14.40 6.67 -1.96
N ARG A 17 -14.59 7.68 -2.82
CA ARG A 17 -14.94 7.55 -4.26
C ARG A 17 -16.19 6.68 -4.51
N CYS A 18 -17.17 6.77 -3.61
CA CYS A 18 -18.36 5.91 -3.59
C CYS A 18 -19.64 6.71 -3.92
N GLU A 19 -20.30 6.38 -5.04
CA GLU A 19 -21.54 7.04 -5.46
C GLU A 19 -22.69 6.76 -4.49
N ARG A 20 -22.82 5.50 -4.03
CA ARG A 20 -23.87 5.12 -3.07
C ARG A 20 -23.83 5.97 -1.81
N LYS A 21 -22.63 6.15 -1.24
CA LYS A 21 -22.45 6.97 -0.04
C LYS A 21 -22.90 8.41 -0.28
N VAL A 22 -22.43 9.02 -1.37
CA VAL A 22 -22.82 10.40 -1.74
C VAL A 22 -24.34 10.48 -1.97
N ARG A 23 -24.93 9.56 -2.74
CA ARG A 23 -26.37 9.57 -3.00
C ARG A 23 -27.21 9.41 -1.74
N TYR A 24 -26.77 8.58 -0.79
CA TYR A 24 -27.45 8.41 0.50
C TYR A 24 -27.32 9.66 1.37
N GLU A 25 -26.18 10.34 1.38
CA GLU A 25 -26.02 11.61 2.09
C GLU A 25 -26.84 12.75 1.47
N LEU A 26 -27.12 12.68 0.17
CA LEU A 26 -28.04 13.59 -0.53
C LEU A 26 -29.53 13.26 -0.28
N SER A 27 -29.84 12.01 0.11
CA SER A 27 -31.22 11.54 0.26
C SER A 27 -31.93 12.21 1.44
N SER A 28 -33.24 12.39 1.32
CA SER A 28 -34.07 12.74 2.47
C SER A 28 -34.25 11.54 3.40
N ASP A 29 -34.61 11.78 4.67
CA ASP A 29 -34.90 10.71 5.62
C ASP A 29 -36.02 9.78 5.13
N VAL A 30 -37.00 10.33 4.39
CA VAL A 30 -38.08 9.55 3.76
C VAL A 30 -37.56 8.63 2.65
N GLU A 31 -36.66 9.12 1.80
CA GLU A 31 -36.01 8.29 0.77
C GLU A 31 -35.15 7.19 1.39
N LEU A 32 -34.44 7.48 2.49
CA LEU A 32 -33.60 6.50 3.18
C LEU A 32 -34.43 5.46 3.93
N ALA A 33 -35.52 5.86 4.59
CA ALA A 33 -36.42 4.95 5.30
C ALA A 33 -37.13 3.96 4.37
N ALA A 34 -37.28 4.31 3.08
CA ALA A 34 -37.84 3.43 2.06
C ALA A 34 -36.91 2.26 1.67
N ILE A 35 -35.68 2.23 2.20
CA ILE A 35 -34.67 1.21 1.91
C ILE A 35 -34.27 0.60 3.24
N PRO A 36 -34.10 -0.73 3.34
CA PRO A 36 -33.57 -1.37 4.54
C PRO A 36 -32.06 -1.09 4.68
N ILE A 37 -31.69 0.19 4.87
CA ILE A 37 -30.32 0.61 5.12
C ILE A 37 -30.02 0.38 6.59
N VAL A 38 -29.10 -0.56 6.86
CA VAL A 38 -28.47 -0.68 8.17
C VAL A 38 -27.37 0.38 8.24
N LYS A 39 -27.63 1.45 8.99
CA LYS A 39 -26.66 2.52 9.26
C LYS A 39 -26.05 2.28 10.65
N ASP A 40 -24.73 2.28 10.73
CA ASP A 40 -24.04 2.34 12.02
C ASP A 40 -24.25 3.73 12.62
N VAL A 41 -25.01 3.78 13.71
CA VAL A 41 -25.37 4.99 14.46
C VAL A 41 -24.49 5.19 15.69
N ARG A 42 -23.54 4.27 15.96
CA ARG A 42 -22.62 4.41 17.09
C ARG A 42 -21.76 5.65 16.88
N GLU A 43 -21.65 6.45 17.94
CA GLU A 43 -20.72 7.58 17.96
C GLU A 43 -19.30 7.04 17.86
N LYS A 44 -18.50 7.62 16.95
CA LYS A 44 -17.16 7.10 16.67
C LYS A 44 -16.14 7.86 17.53
N PRO A 45 -15.32 7.19 18.34
CA PRO A 45 -14.33 7.83 19.22
C PRO A 45 -13.46 8.89 18.52
N TRP A 46 -13.02 8.61 17.28
CA TRP A 46 -12.22 9.57 16.50
C TRP A 46 -12.96 10.87 16.16
N ALA A 47 -14.28 10.87 16.06
CA ALA A 47 -15.07 12.08 15.79
C ALA A 47 -15.13 12.98 17.04
N ILE A 48 -15.28 12.37 18.22
CA ILE A 48 -15.22 13.08 19.51
C ILE A 48 -13.85 13.74 19.68
N LEU A 49 -12.77 13.00 19.44
CA LEU A 49 -11.40 13.51 19.51
C LEU A 49 -11.18 14.70 18.56
N GLY A 50 -11.67 14.59 17.32
CA GLY A 50 -11.61 15.67 16.34
C GLY A 50 -12.26 16.96 16.85
N ASN A 51 -13.48 16.86 17.36
CA ASN A 51 -14.21 18.00 17.92
C ASN A 51 -13.49 18.60 19.14
N GLN A 52 -13.00 17.75 20.05
CA GLN A 52 -12.28 18.21 21.24
C GLN A 52 -10.95 18.90 20.91
N PHE A 53 -10.21 18.38 19.92
CA PHE A 53 -8.97 19.02 19.45
C PHE A 53 -9.26 20.39 18.84
N GLU A 54 -10.29 20.48 18.00
CA GLU A 54 -10.74 21.75 17.42
C GLU A 54 -11.13 22.77 18.51
N GLU A 55 -11.92 22.36 19.50
CA GLU A 55 -12.29 23.20 20.64
C GLU A 55 -11.07 23.70 21.42
N ARG A 56 -10.07 22.84 21.67
CA ARG A 56 -8.83 23.21 22.35
C ARG A 56 -8.03 24.22 21.55
N VAL A 57 -7.82 23.98 20.26
CA VAL A 57 -7.11 24.89 19.35
C VAL A 57 -7.80 26.24 19.29
N VAL A 58 -9.12 26.29 19.11
CA VAL A 58 -9.89 27.54 19.06
C VAL A 58 -9.84 28.26 20.41
N ARG A 59 -9.89 27.54 21.53
CA ARG A 59 -9.75 28.12 22.88
C ARG A 59 -8.40 28.79 23.03
N ARG A 60 -7.31 28.09 22.72
CA ARG A 60 -5.95 28.63 22.78
C ARG A 60 -5.76 29.83 21.84
N LEU A 61 -6.21 29.72 20.59
CA LEU A 61 -6.16 30.83 19.63
C LEU A 61 -6.84 32.09 20.16
N SER A 62 -7.90 31.96 20.97
CA SER A 62 -8.61 33.11 21.54
C SER A 62 -7.86 33.81 22.67
N HIS A 63 -6.86 33.14 23.26
CA HIS A 63 -5.92 33.77 24.19
C HIS A 63 -4.79 34.48 23.43
N GLU A 64 -4.43 34.00 22.25
CA GLU A 64 -3.32 34.53 21.44
C GLU A 64 -3.78 35.61 20.42
N SER A 65 -5.06 35.63 20.05
CA SER A 65 -5.62 36.47 18.99
C SER A 65 -7.12 36.73 19.17
N SER A 66 -7.65 37.74 18.48
CA SER A 66 -9.09 38.04 18.50
C SER A 66 -9.88 37.07 17.61
N VAL A 67 -10.76 36.27 18.25
CA VAL A 67 -11.60 35.26 17.59
C VAL A 67 -13.08 35.56 17.86
N LEU A 68 -13.85 35.76 16.79
CA LEU A 68 -15.30 35.84 16.84
C LEU A 68 -15.89 34.42 16.97
N LYS A 69 -16.65 34.18 18.04
CA LYS A 69 -17.22 32.86 18.37
C LYS A 69 -18.75 32.86 18.38
N PRO A 70 -19.38 31.69 18.22
CA PRO A 70 -20.81 31.51 18.50
C PRO A 70 -21.17 31.97 19.92
N SER A 71 -22.42 32.35 20.13
CA SER A 71 -22.94 32.63 21.47
C SER A 71 -22.94 31.35 22.32
N PHE A 72 -23.00 31.49 23.64
CA PHE A 72 -23.10 30.34 24.53
C PHE A 72 -24.35 29.50 24.20
N GLY A 73 -24.16 28.22 23.88
CA GLY A 73 -25.22 27.29 23.49
C GLY A 73 -25.54 27.24 21.99
N ASP A 74 -24.90 28.09 21.17
CA ASP A 74 -25.04 28.05 19.71
C ASP A 74 -23.91 27.22 19.08
N ASP A 75 -24.24 26.34 18.13
CA ASP A 75 -23.24 25.55 17.40
C ASP A 75 -22.56 26.32 16.24
N ALA A 76 -23.02 27.53 15.90
CA ALA A 76 -22.41 28.34 14.84
C ALA A 76 -22.66 29.83 15.00
N LEU A 77 -21.85 30.63 14.29
CA LEU A 77 -22.08 32.07 14.17
C LEU A 77 -23.41 32.38 13.46
N SER A 78 -24.12 33.37 13.98
CA SER A 78 -25.33 33.89 13.35
C SER A 78 -25.02 34.54 11.99
N GLU A 79 -26.00 34.55 11.09
CA GLU A 79 -25.86 35.16 9.75
C GLU A 79 -25.51 36.66 9.83
N VAL A 80 -26.02 37.35 10.86
CA VAL A 80 -25.73 38.77 11.11
C VAL A 80 -24.27 38.98 11.46
N LEU A 81 -23.72 38.18 12.40
CA LEU A 81 -22.32 38.27 12.81
C LEU A 81 -21.38 37.85 11.69
N THR A 82 -21.72 36.77 10.99
CA THR A 82 -21.03 36.31 9.77
C THR A 82 -20.95 37.44 8.75
N GLY A 83 -22.08 38.07 8.42
CA GLY A 83 -22.13 39.15 7.45
C GLY A 83 -21.41 40.43 7.89
N ALA A 84 -21.31 40.69 9.19
CA ALA A 84 -20.54 41.81 9.74
C ALA A 84 -19.04 41.56 9.65
N PHE A 85 -18.59 40.34 9.97
CA PHE A 85 -17.20 39.90 9.87
C PHE A 85 -16.68 39.95 8.43
N LEU A 86 -17.44 39.39 7.48
CA LEU A 86 -17.06 39.40 6.05
C LEU A 86 -16.93 40.82 5.49
N ARG A 87 -17.79 41.76 5.90
CA ARG A 87 -17.74 43.18 5.49
C ARG A 87 -16.71 44.04 6.25
N GLY A 88 -16.00 43.47 7.22
CA GLY A 88 -14.98 44.22 7.98
C GLY A 88 -15.56 45.18 9.00
N LYS A 89 -16.82 44.99 9.38
CA LYS A 89 -17.48 45.77 10.44
C LYS A 89 -17.16 45.22 11.84
N ARG A 90 -16.29 44.22 11.92
CA ARG A 90 -15.87 43.51 13.13
C ARG A 90 -14.34 43.56 13.22
N PRO A 91 -13.76 43.86 14.40
CA PRO A 91 -12.32 43.99 14.57
C PRO A 91 -11.59 42.65 14.72
N GLU A 92 -12.30 41.53 14.91
CA GLU A 92 -11.69 40.21 15.09
C GLU A 92 -10.91 39.76 13.85
N ALA A 93 -9.74 39.14 14.07
CA ALA A 93 -8.90 38.61 12.98
C ALA A 93 -9.40 37.24 12.49
N TYR A 94 -10.08 36.49 13.35
CA TYR A 94 -10.60 35.16 13.06
C TYR A 94 -12.10 35.08 13.36
N ALA A 95 -12.81 34.23 12.63
CA ALA A 95 -14.17 33.80 12.95
C ALA A 95 -14.23 32.26 12.98
N ALA A 96 -14.75 31.71 14.08
CA ALA A 96 -14.88 30.27 14.29
C ALA A 96 -16.31 29.78 14.05
N GLN A 97 -16.48 28.54 13.58
CA GLN A 97 -17.79 27.92 13.33
C GLN A 97 -18.72 28.78 12.46
N MET A 98 -18.19 29.33 11.37
CA MET A 98 -18.95 30.23 10.52
C MET A 98 -19.87 29.45 9.59
N ASN A 99 -21.17 29.70 9.67
CA ASN A 99 -22.14 29.06 8.80
C ASN A 99 -22.18 29.74 7.43
N LEU A 100 -21.58 29.08 6.44
CA LEU A 100 -21.52 29.52 5.06
C LEU A 100 -22.80 29.10 4.32
N ARG A 101 -23.76 30.01 4.22
CA ARG A 101 -25.05 29.74 3.59
C ARG A 101 -25.49 30.90 2.70
N PRO A 102 -25.19 30.88 1.39
CA PRO A 102 -25.81 31.81 0.44
C PRO A 102 -27.33 31.53 0.35
N SER A 103 -28.13 32.59 0.18
CA SER A 103 -29.58 32.52 0.03
C SER A 103 -29.98 32.11 -1.39
N GLY A 104 -29.15 32.44 -2.39
CA GLY A 104 -29.35 32.06 -3.78
C GLY A 104 -28.80 30.67 -4.14
N PRO A 105 -29.20 30.10 -5.29
CA PRO A 105 -28.58 28.89 -5.80
C PRO A 105 -27.10 29.16 -6.10
N ALA A 106 -26.20 28.40 -5.49
CA ALA A 106 -24.79 28.51 -5.78
C ALA A 106 -24.54 28.08 -7.24
N SER A 107 -23.79 28.87 -8.00
CA SER A 107 -23.57 28.64 -9.44
C SER A 107 -22.97 27.27 -9.76
N PHE A 108 -22.11 26.74 -8.89
CA PHE A 108 -21.53 25.41 -9.05
C PHE A 108 -22.53 24.25 -8.79
N LEU A 109 -23.75 24.54 -8.34
CA LEU A 109 -24.85 23.57 -8.21
C LEU A 109 -25.98 23.82 -9.21
N GLU A 110 -25.82 24.78 -10.11
CA GLU A 110 -26.83 25.09 -11.11
C GLU A 110 -27.15 23.87 -11.98
N GLY A 111 -28.43 23.63 -12.26
CA GLY A 111 -28.88 22.47 -13.03
C GLY A 111 -28.89 21.12 -12.29
N THR A 112 -28.40 21.05 -11.04
CA THR A 112 -28.37 19.79 -10.26
C THR A 112 -29.68 19.49 -9.51
N GLY A 113 -30.49 20.52 -9.24
CA GLY A 113 -31.66 20.41 -8.35
C GLY A 113 -31.32 20.22 -6.87
N LEU A 114 -30.05 20.40 -6.49
CA LEU A 114 -29.56 20.33 -5.12
C LEU A 114 -29.57 21.71 -4.46
N TYR A 115 -29.72 21.74 -3.14
CA TYR A 115 -29.50 22.95 -2.33
C TYR A 115 -28.36 22.74 -1.33
N LEU A 116 -27.74 23.83 -0.88
CA LEU A 116 -26.70 23.77 0.14
C LEU A 116 -27.31 23.58 1.53
N ASN A 117 -26.91 22.50 2.21
CA ASN A 117 -27.12 22.32 3.64
C ASN A 117 -26.24 23.30 4.44
N ARG A 118 -26.37 23.27 5.77
CA ARG A 118 -25.49 24.01 6.68
C ARG A 118 -24.03 23.61 6.42
N ASN A 119 -23.16 24.59 6.19
CA ASN A 119 -21.74 24.38 5.95
C ASN A 119 -20.96 25.18 7.00
N LEU A 120 -20.44 24.49 8.01
CA LEU A 120 -19.69 25.11 9.09
C LEU A 120 -18.20 25.06 8.76
N ALA A 121 -17.61 26.22 8.52
CA ALA A 121 -16.17 26.33 8.41
C ALA A 121 -15.57 26.50 9.81
N ASP A 122 -14.58 25.66 10.15
CA ASP A 122 -13.93 25.64 11.47
C ASP A 122 -13.38 27.03 11.81
N LEU A 123 -12.57 27.61 10.92
CA LEU A 123 -11.97 28.94 11.07
C LEU A 123 -11.85 29.68 9.73
N ILE A 124 -12.12 31.00 9.76
CA ILE A 124 -11.76 31.92 8.67
C ILE A 124 -10.92 33.07 9.23
N ARG A 125 -9.73 33.26 8.66
CA ARG A 125 -8.84 34.38 8.99
C ARG A 125 -9.02 35.52 8.00
N ARG A 126 -9.13 36.73 8.52
CA ARG A 126 -9.17 37.99 7.76
C ARG A 126 -7.81 38.68 7.87
N SER A 127 -7.17 38.94 6.74
CA SER A 127 -5.89 39.67 6.68
C SER A 127 -5.89 40.70 5.55
N PRO A 128 -5.05 41.75 5.61
CA PRO A 128 -4.80 42.59 4.44
C PRO A 128 -4.29 41.75 3.27
N SER A 129 -4.72 42.06 2.05
CA SER A 129 -4.24 41.38 0.84
C SER A 129 -2.77 41.73 0.62
N ALA A 130 -1.93 40.72 0.48
CA ALA A 130 -0.52 40.89 0.11
C ALA A 130 -0.36 41.32 -1.37
N THR A 131 -1.36 41.04 -2.20
CA THR A 131 -1.33 41.27 -3.65
C THR A 131 -1.97 42.60 -4.05
N TYR A 132 -3.04 43.01 -3.37
CA TYR A 132 -3.83 44.19 -3.72
C TYR A 132 -3.97 45.13 -2.52
N PRO A 133 -3.17 46.22 -2.46
CA PRO A 133 -3.24 47.20 -1.39
C PRO A 133 -4.67 47.74 -1.19
N GLY A 134 -5.11 47.83 0.06
CA GLY A 134 -6.46 48.29 0.42
C GLY A 134 -7.56 47.22 0.28
N ARG A 135 -7.24 46.01 -0.18
CA ARG A 135 -8.16 44.87 -0.15
C ARG A 135 -7.89 43.97 1.05
N THR A 136 -8.90 43.21 1.41
CA THR A 136 -8.84 42.16 2.43
C THR A 136 -8.78 40.79 1.74
N GLU A 137 -8.01 39.86 2.31
CA GLU A 137 -8.04 38.44 1.95
C GLU A 137 -8.61 37.58 3.09
N LEU A 138 -9.43 36.60 2.73
CA LEU A 138 -9.97 35.59 3.62
C LEU A 138 -9.25 34.27 3.38
N THR A 139 -8.60 33.74 4.43
CA THR A 139 -7.98 32.41 4.42
C THR A 139 -8.90 31.45 5.14
N ILE A 140 -9.28 30.35 4.48
CA ILE A 140 -10.07 29.28 5.10
C ILE A 140 -9.13 28.29 5.75
N ILE A 141 -9.46 27.92 6.98
CA ILE A 141 -8.66 27.10 7.85
C ILE A 141 -9.54 25.95 8.35
N ASP A 142 -9.06 24.72 8.14
CA ASP A 142 -9.70 23.50 8.60
C ASP A 142 -8.83 22.91 9.72
N VAL A 143 -9.42 22.72 10.90
CA VAL A 143 -8.71 22.18 12.07
C VAL A 143 -8.93 20.68 12.10
N LYS A 144 -7.84 19.90 12.15
CA LYS A 144 -7.93 18.44 12.06
C LYS A 144 -7.00 17.76 13.04
N ALA A 145 -7.57 16.88 13.86
CA ALA A 145 -6.84 15.97 14.75
C ALA A 145 -6.14 14.87 13.94
N THR A 146 -5.08 15.26 13.23
CA THR A 146 -4.20 14.37 12.46
C THR A 146 -2.81 15.00 12.42
N ARG A 147 -1.76 14.20 12.28
CA ARG A 147 -0.41 14.73 12.00
C ARG A 147 -0.13 15.03 10.54
N ARG A 148 -0.91 14.53 9.58
CA ARG A 148 -0.68 14.81 8.16
C ARG A 148 -1.98 15.15 7.45
N ALA A 149 -2.01 16.29 6.75
CA ALA A 149 -3.16 16.63 5.95
C ALA A 149 -3.23 15.75 4.69
N THR A 150 -4.41 15.19 4.44
CA THR A 150 -4.68 14.41 3.22
C THR A 150 -5.30 15.29 2.14
N ALA A 151 -5.30 14.80 0.90
CA ALA A 151 -5.93 15.51 -0.21
C ALA A 151 -7.42 15.80 0.00
N PHE A 152 -8.15 14.93 0.72
CA PHE A 152 -9.59 15.14 0.94
C PHE A 152 -9.88 16.26 1.95
N HIS A 153 -8.99 16.49 2.93
CA HIS A 153 -9.08 17.69 3.80
C HIS A 153 -8.91 18.97 2.94
N LYS A 154 -7.93 18.97 2.04
CA LYS A 154 -7.66 20.10 1.14
C LYS A 154 -8.84 20.38 0.19
N THR A 155 -9.54 19.35 -0.31
CA THR A 155 -10.78 19.53 -1.09
C THR A 155 -11.95 20.08 -0.28
N GLN A 156 -12.02 19.79 1.03
CA GLN A 156 -13.05 20.35 1.91
C GLN A 156 -12.86 21.87 2.08
N VAL A 157 -11.63 22.31 2.33
CA VAL A 157 -11.25 23.73 2.34
C VAL A 157 -11.57 24.42 1.01
N ALA A 158 -11.22 23.79 -0.11
CA ALA A 158 -11.55 24.31 -1.45
C ALA A 158 -13.06 24.43 -1.70
N PHE A 159 -13.85 23.50 -1.17
CA PHE A 159 -15.31 23.61 -1.23
C PHE A 159 -15.82 24.79 -0.39
N TYR A 160 -15.34 24.96 0.85
CA TYR A 160 -15.68 26.14 1.65
C TYR A 160 -15.30 27.45 0.95
N ALA A 161 -14.18 27.48 0.22
CA ALA A 161 -13.81 28.62 -0.61
C ALA A 161 -14.86 28.93 -1.67
N ARG A 162 -15.36 27.92 -2.38
CA ARG A 162 -16.43 28.10 -3.38
C ARG A 162 -17.73 28.60 -2.76
N VAL A 163 -18.13 28.07 -1.60
CA VAL A 163 -19.34 28.53 -0.89
C VAL A 163 -19.16 29.98 -0.42
N LEU A 164 -18.00 30.32 0.15
CA LEU A 164 -17.68 31.66 0.60
C LEU A 164 -17.66 32.66 -0.57
N GLN A 165 -17.16 32.24 -1.74
CA GLN A 165 -17.13 33.09 -2.94
C GLN A 165 -18.55 33.46 -3.37
N ALA A 166 -19.47 32.48 -3.40
CA ALA A 166 -20.87 32.71 -3.71
C ALA A 166 -21.52 33.66 -2.69
N LEU A 167 -21.22 33.48 -1.40
CA LEU A 167 -21.74 34.34 -0.34
C LEU A 167 -21.24 35.80 -0.46
N LEU A 168 -19.96 36.02 -0.75
CA LEU A 168 -19.39 37.36 -0.97
C LEU A 168 -20.04 38.06 -2.19
N GLN A 169 -20.28 37.30 -3.27
CA GLN A 169 -20.96 37.81 -4.46
C GLN A 169 -22.40 38.22 -4.16
N GLU A 170 -23.16 37.38 -3.45
CA GLU A 170 -24.53 37.67 -3.02
C GLU A 170 -24.60 38.92 -2.13
N MET A 171 -23.66 39.03 -1.18
CA MET A 171 -23.55 40.18 -0.27
C MET A 171 -22.98 41.44 -0.93
N LYS A 172 -22.54 41.36 -2.20
CA LYS A 172 -21.91 42.45 -2.98
C LYS A 172 -20.66 43.04 -2.29
N VAL A 173 -19.86 42.19 -1.66
CA VAL A 173 -18.59 42.58 -1.04
C VAL A 173 -17.48 42.53 -2.10
N SER A 174 -16.90 43.67 -2.46
CA SER A 174 -15.94 43.79 -3.59
C SER A 174 -14.50 44.11 -3.16
N ASP A 175 -14.33 44.57 -1.93
CA ASP A 175 -13.04 44.90 -1.29
C ASP A 175 -12.40 43.69 -0.58
N THR A 176 -13.07 42.54 -0.59
CA THR A 176 -12.63 41.30 0.06
C THR A 176 -12.54 40.17 -0.96
N SER A 177 -11.39 39.50 -1.01
CA SER A 177 -11.14 38.32 -1.84
C SER A 177 -10.81 37.09 -1.01
N ILE A 178 -10.89 35.91 -1.62
CA ILE A 178 -10.42 34.68 -0.98
C ILE A 178 -8.94 34.51 -1.30
N SER A 179 -8.15 34.09 -0.30
CA SER A 179 -6.74 33.78 -0.46
C SER A 179 -6.54 32.67 -1.50
N ARG A 180 -5.42 32.72 -2.24
CA ARG A 180 -4.98 31.62 -3.10
C ARG A 180 -4.40 30.43 -2.32
N THR A 181 -4.28 30.59 -1.01
CA THR A 181 -3.75 29.60 -0.08
C THR A 181 -4.83 29.20 0.91
N GLY A 182 -5.01 27.90 1.10
CA GLY A 182 -5.77 27.33 2.21
C GLY A 182 -4.82 26.82 3.30
N GLU A 183 -5.34 26.65 4.52
CA GLU A 183 -4.56 26.08 5.63
C GLU A 183 -5.30 24.90 6.26
N ILE A 184 -4.53 23.91 6.70
CA ILE A 184 -4.98 22.88 7.63
C ILE A 184 -4.17 23.02 8.90
N TRP A 185 -4.84 23.21 10.03
CA TRP A 185 -4.21 23.26 11.34
C TRP A 185 -4.26 21.86 11.93
N ARG A 186 -3.07 21.25 12.03
CA ARG A 186 -2.89 19.84 12.33
C ARG A 186 -2.15 19.65 13.65
N ILE A 187 -2.16 18.44 14.18
CA ILE A 187 -1.35 18.07 15.35
C ILE A 187 0.13 18.33 14.98
N LYS A 188 0.84 19.00 15.88
CA LYS A 188 2.28 19.28 15.73
C LYS A 188 3.08 17.99 15.69
N ASP A 189 4.18 17.98 14.94
CA ASP A 189 4.98 16.76 14.68
C ASP A 189 5.48 16.06 15.97
N ASP A 190 5.81 16.83 17.02
CA ASP A 190 6.23 16.34 18.34
C ASP A 190 5.05 16.12 19.32
N GLY A 191 3.87 16.67 19.03
CA GLY A 191 2.69 16.67 19.90
C GLY A 191 1.74 15.49 19.69
N SER A 192 0.65 15.47 20.46
CA SER A 192 -0.41 14.46 20.41
C SER A 192 -1.78 15.10 20.18
N ALA A 193 -2.78 14.30 19.82
CA ALA A 193 -4.15 14.79 19.67
C ALA A 193 -4.75 15.39 20.96
N SER A 194 -4.22 15.06 22.15
CA SER A 194 -4.67 15.62 23.44
C SER A 194 -4.10 17.02 23.73
N SER A 195 -3.09 17.46 22.97
CA SER A 195 -2.52 18.82 23.06
C SER A 195 -3.49 19.89 22.54
N ASP A 196 -3.19 21.15 22.86
CA ASP A 196 -3.80 22.33 22.23
C ASP A 196 -2.85 23.04 21.24
N GLU A 197 -1.62 22.54 21.07
CA GLU A 197 -0.66 23.00 20.06
C GLU A 197 -1.04 22.53 18.66
N TRP A 198 -0.84 23.40 17.67
CA TRP A 198 -1.04 23.07 16.26
C TRP A 198 0.16 23.45 15.41
N GLN A 199 0.23 22.82 14.24
CA GLN A 199 1.13 23.17 13.16
C GLN A 199 0.32 23.57 11.93
N VAL A 200 0.73 24.65 11.27
CA VAL A 200 0.06 25.17 10.08
C VAL A 200 0.62 24.47 8.85
N GLU A 201 -0.24 23.75 8.13
CA GLU A 201 0.07 23.24 6.79
C GLU A 201 -0.65 24.09 5.74
N ALA A 202 0.08 25.00 5.11
CA ALA A 202 -0.42 25.84 4.02
C ALA A 202 -0.30 25.13 2.67
N PHE A 203 -1.28 25.32 1.77
CA PHE A 203 -1.27 24.73 0.44
C PHE A 203 -1.95 25.62 -0.61
N ALA A 204 -1.52 25.48 -1.87
CA ALA A 204 -2.13 26.17 -2.99
C ALA A 204 -3.56 25.66 -3.24
N LEU A 205 -4.53 26.57 -3.27
CA LEU A 205 -5.95 26.24 -3.28
C LEU A 205 -6.48 25.88 -4.67
N ASP A 206 -5.93 26.51 -5.72
CA ASP A 206 -6.42 26.41 -7.10
C ASP A 206 -6.54 24.96 -7.65
N PRO A 207 -5.57 24.04 -7.44
CA PRO A 207 -5.71 22.67 -7.91
C PRO A 207 -6.90 21.94 -7.30
N TYR A 208 -7.20 22.19 -6.02
CA TYR A 208 -8.30 21.56 -5.31
C TYR A 208 -9.64 22.18 -5.65
N ILE A 209 -9.69 23.48 -5.94
CA ILE A 209 -10.89 24.13 -6.48
C ILE A 209 -11.30 23.48 -7.80
N ARG A 210 -10.35 23.23 -8.71
CA ARG A 210 -10.64 22.56 -10.00
C ARG A 210 -11.23 21.17 -9.80
N LEU A 211 -10.73 20.41 -8.81
CA LEU A 211 -11.28 19.09 -8.48
C LEU A 211 -12.72 19.17 -7.96
N VAL A 212 -13.01 20.16 -7.11
CA VAL A 212 -14.37 20.39 -6.58
C VAL A 212 -15.31 20.80 -7.72
N ASP A 213 -14.88 21.69 -8.61
CA ASP A 213 -15.69 22.13 -9.74
C ASP A 213 -16.00 20.99 -10.71
N ASP A 214 -14.98 20.20 -11.07
CA ASP A 214 -15.14 19.03 -11.92
C ASP A 214 -16.11 18.01 -11.32
N PHE A 215 -16.01 17.75 -10.01
CA PHE A 215 -16.96 16.88 -9.33
C PHE A 215 -18.39 17.45 -9.37
N CYS A 216 -18.58 18.72 -9.01
CA CYS A 216 -19.90 19.35 -8.98
C CYS A 216 -20.53 19.43 -10.38
N ALA A 217 -19.74 19.66 -11.42
CA ALA A 217 -20.22 19.77 -12.80
C ALA A 217 -20.49 18.41 -13.45
N ASN A 218 -19.59 17.43 -13.27
CA ASN A 218 -19.59 16.21 -14.08
C ASN A 218 -20.08 14.96 -13.34
N HIS A 219 -19.89 14.87 -12.03
CA HIS A 219 -20.19 13.65 -11.26
C HIS A 219 -21.42 13.79 -10.35
N LEU A 220 -21.52 14.91 -9.64
CA LEU A 220 -22.62 15.16 -8.71
C LEU A 220 -24.00 15.08 -9.36
N PRO A 221 -24.25 15.63 -10.57
CA PRO A 221 -25.57 15.55 -11.20
C PRO A 221 -25.95 14.10 -11.54
N GLU A 222 -25.00 13.31 -12.06
CA GLU A 222 -25.20 11.89 -12.37
C GLU A 222 -25.54 11.07 -11.13
N ILE A 223 -24.85 11.34 -10.01
CA ILE A 223 -25.09 10.67 -8.73
C ILE A 223 -26.46 11.08 -8.18
N ALA A 224 -26.77 12.37 -8.16
CA ALA A 224 -28.04 12.89 -7.67
C ALA A 224 -29.25 12.34 -8.43
N ALA A 225 -29.10 12.10 -9.74
CA ALA A 225 -30.12 11.52 -10.60
C ALA A 225 -30.35 10.00 -10.39
N LYS A 226 -29.48 9.28 -9.66
CA LYS A 226 -29.65 7.84 -9.42
C LYS A 226 -30.92 7.56 -8.59
N GLN A 227 -31.70 6.59 -9.07
CA GLN A 227 -32.91 6.12 -8.42
C GLN A 227 -32.58 5.24 -7.21
N VAL A 228 -33.22 5.57 -6.08
CA VAL A 228 -33.01 5.00 -4.75
C VAL A 228 -34.38 5.01 -4.07
N GLY A 229 -34.90 3.83 -3.69
CA GLY A 229 -36.24 3.66 -3.11
C GLY A 229 -36.59 2.18 -2.85
N VAL A 230 -37.86 1.89 -2.52
CA VAL A 230 -38.31 0.52 -2.16
C VAL A 230 -37.95 -0.49 -3.25
N GLY A 231 -37.10 -1.46 -2.92
CA GLY A 231 -36.68 -2.52 -3.85
C GLY A 231 -35.80 -2.08 -5.02
N VAL A 232 -35.41 -0.81 -5.09
CA VAL A 232 -34.60 -0.26 -6.19
C VAL A 232 -33.45 0.59 -5.66
N ASP A 233 -32.23 0.16 -5.91
CA ASP A 233 -31.03 0.97 -5.70
C ASP A 233 -30.09 0.84 -6.91
N ARG A 234 -30.02 1.91 -7.72
CA ARG A 234 -29.18 1.98 -8.92
C ARG A 234 -27.79 2.60 -8.68
N THR A 235 -27.41 2.79 -7.41
CA THR A 235 -26.12 3.41 -7.07
C THR A 235 -24.96 2.44 -7.21
N PHE A 236 -23.82 2.95 -7.68
CA PHE A 236 -22.57 2.20 -7.67
C PHE A 236 -21.95 2.20 -6.27
N PHE A 237 -21.45 1.03 -5.85
CA PHE A 237 -20.68 0.86 -4.62
C PHE A 237 -19.56 -0.17 -4.86
N HIS A 238 -18.52 -0.14 -4.04
CA HIS A 238 -17.52 -1.19 -3.96
C HIS A 238 -17.01 -1.27 -2.52
N VAL A 239 -16.97 -2.49 -1.96
CA VAL A 239 -16.48 -2.72 -0.60
C VAL A 239 -14.97 -2.94 -0.63
N TYR A 240 -14.24 -2.18 0.18
CA TYR A 240 -12.79 -2.24 0.32
C TYR A 240 -12.37 -1.75 1.72
N PHE A 241 -11.08 -1.83 2.05
CA PHE A 241 -10.57 -1.58 3.40
C PHE A 241 -10.99 -0.23 4.03
N LYS A 242 -11.09 0.86 3.27
CA LYS A 242 -11.52 2.14 3.86
C LYS A 242 -12.99 2.13 4.30
N CYS A 243 -13.81 1.22 3.77
CA CYS A 243 -15.22 1.11 4.13
C CYS A 243 -15.44 0.72 5.60
N GLU A 244 -14.42 0.22 6.32
CA GLU A 244 -14.51 -0.04 7.77
C GLU A 244 -14.99 1.17 8.58
N GLN A 245 -14.64 2.37 8.14
CA GLN A 245 -15.06 3.61 8.79
C GLN A 245 -16.37 4.19 8.22
N CYS A 246 -16.98 3.54 7.22
CA CYS A 246 -18.23 4.01 6.60
C CYS A 246 -19.45 3.62 7.45
N SER A 247 -20.35 4.56 7.69
CA SER A 247 -21.63 4.31 8.39
C SER A 247 -22.57 3.36 7.63
N PHE A 248 -22.38 3.18 6.32
CA PHE A 248 -23.20 2.32 5.48
C PHE A 248 -22.55 0.96 5.17
N LEU A 249 -21.49 0.59 5.90
CA LEU A 249 -20.76 -0.65 5.66
C LEU A 249 -21.68 -1.86 5.79
N GLU A 250 -22.45 -1.97 6.88
CA GLU A 250 -23.32 -3.13 7.13
C GLU A 250 -24.33 -3.34 6.00
N HIS A 251 -24.94 -2.27 5.50
CA HIS A 251 -25.79 -2.35 4.32
C HIS A 251 -25.03 -2.91 3.09
N CYS A 252 -23.81 -2.45 2.81
CA CYS A 252 -23.02 -2.93 1.67
C CYS A 252 -22.45 -4.34 1.87
N ARG A 253 -22.21 -4.76 3.11
CA ARG A 253 -21.73 -6.11 3.47
C ARG A 253 -22.75 -7.17 3.11
N SER A 254 -24.05 -6.88 3.27
CA SER A 254 -25.12 -7.82 2.90
C SER A 254 -25.02 -8.31 1.44
N ALA A 255 -24.49 -7.49 0.52
CA ALA A 255 -24.34 -7.85 -0.89
C ALA A 255 -23.14 -8.78 -1.18
N ILE A 256 -22.17 -8.84 -0.27
CA ILE A 256 -20.95 -9.65 -0.39
C ILE A 256 -20.90 -10.78 0.65
N ASP A 257 -21.97 -10.97 1.41
CA ASP A 257 -22.08 -11.96 2.47
C ASP A 257 -21.93 -13.40 1.96
N ASP A 258 -21.40 -14.31 2.79
CA ASP A 258 -21.14 -15.70 2.42
C ASP A 258 -22.42 -16.55 2.33
N HIS A 259 -23.52 -16.10 2.92
CA HIS A 259 -24.86 -16.69 2.76
C HIS A 259 -25.44 -16.50 1.36
N ASN A 260 -24.94 -15.52 0.59
CA ASN A 260 -25.36 -15.35 -0.80
C ASN A 260 -24.72 -16.40 -1.71
N SER A 261 -25.52 -16.99 -2.60
CA SER A 261 -24.99 -17.88 -3.63
C SER A 261 -23.94 -17.16 -4.49
N PRO A 262 -22.91 -17.86 -5.01
CA PRO A 262 -21.92 -17.23 -5.88
C PRO A 262 -22.52 -16.47 -7.07
N SER A 263 -23.68 -16.92 -7.59
CA SER A 263 -24.39 -16.27 -8.70
C SER A 263 -25.01 -14.92 -8.39
N THR A 264 -25.29 -14.64 -7.10
CA THR A 264 -25.93 -13.40 -6.63
C THR A 264 -25.01 -12.55 -5.76
N ARG A 265 -23.93 -13.14 -5.23
CA ARG A 265 -22.92 -12.47 -4.41
C ARG A 265 -22.13 -11.46 -5.25
N ASP A 266 -22.16 -10.18 -4.86
CA ASP A 266 -21.54 -9.09 -5.62
C ASP A 266 -20.03 -9.28 -5.78
N VAL A 267 -19.50 -8.94 -6.95
CA VAL A 267 -18.09 -9.13 -7.29
C VAL A 267 -17.11 -8.35 -6.39
N SER A 268 -17.59 -7.36 -5.61
CA SER A 268 -16.79 -6.68 -4.59
C SER A 268 -16.28 -7.63 -3.49
N ALA A 269 -16.89 -8.81 -3.34
CA ALA A 269 -16.40 -9.83 -2.44
C ALA A 269 -15.01 -10.33 -2.84
N VAL A 270 -14.61 -10.20 -4.11
CA VAL A 270 -13.34 -10.71 -4.62
C VAL A 270 -12.18 -9.82 -4.19
N ALA A 271 -11.27 -10.40 -3.40
CA ALA A 271 -10.16 -9.66 -2.82
C ALA A 271 -9.18 -9.09 -3.85
N GLY A 272 -8.76 -7.84 -3.63
CA GLY A 272 -7.83 -7.12 -4.50
C GLY A 272 -8.47 -6.50 -5.75
N LEU A 273 -9.79 -6.57 -5.89
CA LEU A 273 -10.54 -5.81 -6.89
C LEU A 273 -10.48 -4.30 -6.56
N THR A 274 -10.40 -3.45 -7.59
CA THR A 274 -10.42 -1.99 -7.47
C THR A 274 -11.78 -1.42 -7.90
N HIS A 275 -12.09 -0.17 -7.55
CA HIS A 275 -13.33 0.51 -7.99
C HIS A 275 -13.47 0.51 -9.53
N GLU A 276 -12.39 0.87 -10.22
CA GLU A 276 -12.33 0.97 -11.68
C GLU A 276 -12.47 -0.40 -12.33
N ALA A 277 -11.85 -1.43 -11.74
CA ALA A 277 -12.03 -2.81 -12.16
C ALA A 277 -13.48 -3.27 -12.01
N LYS A 278 -14.14 -3.02 -10.87
CA LYS A 278 -15.56 -3.34 -10.69
C LYS A 278 -16.43 -2.65 -11.74
N ARG A 279 -16.23 -1.35 -12.00
CA ARG A 279 -16.98 -0.60 -13.03
C ARG A 279 -16.78 -1.23 -14.42
N SER A 280 -15.55 -1.61 -14.75
CA SER A 280 -15.23 -2.25 -16.03
C SER A 280 -15.90 -3.62 -16.15
N LEU A 281 -15.89 -4.43 -15.09
CA LEU A 281 -16.58 -5.72 -15.04
C LEU A 281 -18.09 -5.57 -15.21
N GLN A 282 -18.72 -4.59 -14.55
CA GLN A 282 -20.15 -4.33 -14.69
C GLN A 282 -20.54 -3.93 -16.13
N ARG A 283 -19.71 -3.14 -16.83
CA ARG A 283 -19.92 -2.81 -18.25
C ARG A 283 -19.85 -4.04 -19.15
N LEU A 284 -19.07 -5.05 -18.76
CA LEU A 284 -18.96 -6.35 -19.42
C LEU A 284 -20.03 -7.35 -18.96
N GLY A 285 -20.99 -6.95 -18.11
CA GLY A 285 -22.02 -7.83 -17.57
C GLY A 285 -21.53 -8.78 -16.46
N VAL A 286 -20.30 -8.63 -15.98
CA VAL A 286 -19.74 -9.43 -14.87
C VAL A 286 -20.02 -8.72 -13.55
N THR A 287 -21.08 -9.14 -12.85
CA THR A 287 -21.56 -8.45 -11.63
C THR A 287 -21.42 -9.28 -10.36
N SER A 288 -21.35 -10.61 -10.48
CA SER A 288 -21.24 -11.54 -9.34
C SER A 288 -19.91 -12.28 -9.28
N VAL A 289 -19.61 -12.86 -8.11
CA VAL A 289 -18.48 -13.77 -7.89
C VAL A 289 -18.53 -14.94 -8.88
N GLY A 290 -19.69 -15.56 -9.07
CA GLY A 290 -19.87 -16.69 -9.97
C GLY A 290 -19.66 -16.33 -11.44
N ASN A 291 -20.11 -15.15 -11.88
CA ASN A 291 -19.83 -14.65 -13.23
C ASN A 291 -18.32 -14.46 -13.43
N LEU A 292 -17.63 -13.86 -12.46
CA LEU A 292 -16.19 -13.64 -12.59
C LEU A 292 -15.40 -14.96 -12.55
N ALA A 293 -15.79 -15.92 -11.71
CA ALA A 293 -15.15 -17.24 -11.61
C ALA A 293 -15.18 -18.01 -12.94
N THR A 294 -16.15 -17.73 -13.81
CA THR A 294 -16.37 -18.41 -15.09
C THR A 294 -15.99 -17.56 -16.31
N ALA A 295 -15.49 -16.34 -16.11
CA ALA A 295 -15.16 -15.36 -17.15
C ALA A 295 -13.87 -15.71 -17.92
N LYS A 296 -13.89 -16.81 -18.69
CA LYS A 296 -12.78 -17.21 -19.56
C LYS A 296 -12.50 -16.13 -20.62
N GLY A 297 -11.23 -15.83 -20.85
CA GLY A 297 -10.82 -14.83 -21.85
C GLY A 297 -11.05 -13.37 -21.44
N LEU A 298 -11.41 -13.10 -20.18
CA LEU A 298 -11.62 -11.74 -19.67
C LEU A 298 -10.45 -10.81 -19.99
N ALA A 299 -9.21 -11.30 -19.90
CA ALA A 299 -8.00 -10.52 -20.21
C ALA A 299 -7.99 -9.93 -21.64
N GLN A 300 -8.67 -10.57 -22.60
CA GLN A 300 -8.75 -10.14 -23.99
C GLN A 300 -10.10 -9.46 -24.35
N ALA A 301 -10.99 -9.23 -23.37
CA ALA A 301 -12.30 -8.68 -23.64
C ALA A 301 -12.21 -7.23 -24.21
N PRO A 302 -12.92 -6.89 -25.30
CA PRO A 302 -12.95 -5.53 -25.82
C PRO A 302 -13.41 -4.52 -24.77
N GLY A 303 -12.70 -3.39 -24.63
CA GLY A 303 -13.05 -2.32 -23.68
C GLY A 303 -12.60 -2.56 -22.24
N ILE A 304 -11.86 -3.64 -21.96
CA ILE A 304 -11.26 -3.86 -20.64
C ILE A 304 -10.09 -2.91 -20.38
N SER A 305 -9.96 -2.40 -19.16
CA SER A 305 -8.79 -1.60 -18.80
C SER A 305 -7.53 -2.47 -18.75
N TRP A 306 -6.38 -1.88 -19.09
CA TRP A 306 -5.10 -2.59 -19.06
C TRP A 306 -4.73 -3.12 -17.66
N SER A 307 -5.07 -2.37 -16.61
CA SER A 307 -4.87 -2.80 -15.21
C SER A 307 -5.70 -4.02 -14.85
N LEU A 308 -6.96 -4.11 -15.32
CA LEU A 308 -7.82 -5.26 -15.11
C LEU A 308 -7.37 -6.45 -15.97
N SER A 309 -7.03 -6.22 -17.24
CA SER A 309 -6.51 -7.27 -18.15
C SER A 309 -5.32 -8.02 -17.53
N ARG A 310 -4.33 -7.28 -17.01
CA ARG A 310 -3.13 -7.86 -16.35
C ARG A 310 -3.44 -8.67 -15.10
N ARG A 311 -4.54 -8.39 -14.40
CA ARG A 311 -4.93 -9.06 -13.14
C ARG A 311 -6.10 -10.02 -13.32
N ALA A 312 -6.62 -10.19 -14.53
CA ALA A 312 -7.82 -10.97 -14.80
C ALA A 312 -7.68 -12.42 -14.31
N GLY A 313 -6.59 -13.11 -14.67
CA GLY A 313 -6.35 -14.49 -14.23
C GLY A 313 -6.32 -14.66 -12.71
N LEU A 314 -5.67 -13.73 -12.00
CA LEU A 314 -5.65 -13.72 -10.54
C LEU A 314 -7.06 -13.51 -9.95
N LEU A 315 -7.81 -12.53 -10.48
CA LEU A 315 -9.15 -12.22 -10.00
C LEU A 315 -10.15 -13.35 -10.30
N ILE A 316 -10.03 -14.03 -11.45
CA ILE A 316 -10.82 -15.22 -11.80
C ILE A 316 -10.53 -16.34 -10.80
N ASN A 317 -9.26 -16.64 -10.51
CA ASN A 317 -8.88 -17.67 -9.53
C ASN A 317 -9.37 -17.35 -8.11
N ARG A 318 -9.29 -16.08 -7.69
CA ARG A 318 -9.86 -15.64 -6.40
C ARG A 318 -11.38 -15.77 -6.37
N ALA A 319 -12.07 -15.40 -7.44
CA ALA A 319 -13.51 -15.60 -7.55
C ALA A 319 -13.90 -17.08 -7.53
N ALA A 320 -13.14 -17.94 -8.22
CA ALA A 320 -13.36 -19.39 -8.24
C ALA A 320 -13.11 -20.04 -6.87
N SER A 321 -12.06 -19.60 -6.16
CA SER A 321 -11.78 -20.02 -4.79
C SER A 321 -12.92 -19.62 -3.85
N LEU A 322 -13.36 -18.37 -3.93
CA LEU A 322 -14.49 -17.87 -3.13
C LEU A 322 -15.81 -18.57 -3.47
N ALA A 323 -16.06 -18.89 -4.74
CA ALA A 323 -17.27 -19.60 -5.17
C ALA A 323 -17.29 -21.07 -4.73
N SER A 324 -16.13 -21.72 -4.68
CA SER A 324 -15.99 -23.14 -4.31
C SER A 324 -15.69 -23.36 -2.82
N GLY A 325 -15.41 -22.30 -2.06
CA GLY A 325 -14.96 -22.38 -0.67
C GLY A 325 -13.61 -23.10 -0.49
N SER A 326 -12.83 -23.26 -1.57
CA SER A 326 -11.63 -24.10 -1.60
C SER A 326 -10.39 -23.28 -1.90
N ILE A 327 -9.25 -23.68 -1.33
CA ILE A 327 -7.95 -23.09 -1.65
C ILE A 327 -7.50 -23.55 -3.03
N LEU A 328 -7.25 -22.60 -3.93
CA LEU A 328 -6.79 -22.87 -5.28
C LEU A 328 -5.36 -22.36 -5.48
N ARG A 329 -4.60 -23.02 -6.36
CA ARG A 329 -3.34 -22.47 -6.87
C ARG A 329 -3.62 -21.30 -7.80
N THR A 330 -2.81 -20.26 -7.70
CA THR A 330 -2.77 -19.22 -8.73
C THR A 330 -1.98 -19.71 -9.95
N GLU A 331 -1.88 -18.87 -10.98
CA GLU A 331 -1.00 -19.08 -12.14
C GLU A 331 0.50 -19.05 -11.76
N GLU A 332 0.85 -18.41 -10.64
CA GLU A 332 2.23 -18.34 -10.15
C GLU A 332 2.63 -19.72 -9.61
N GLN A 333 3.63 -20.35 -10.22
CA GLN A 333 4.08 -21.68 -9.82
C GLN A 333 5.02 -21.63 -8.62
N ASN A 334 5.75 -20.52 -8.46
CA ASN A 334 6.74 -20.32 -7.41
C ASN A 334 6.85 -18.83 -7.05
N THR A 335 7.55 -18.53 -5.97
CA THR A 335 7.85 -17.17 -5.51
C THR A 335 9.30 -17.06 -5.04
N TYR A 336 9.88 -15.89 -5.26
CA TYR A 336 11.20 -15.51 -4.77
C TYR A 336 11.13 -14.64 -3.51
N LEU A 337 9.95 -14.56 -2.87
CA LEU A 337 9.75 -13.70 -1.70
C LEU A 337 10.07 -14.37 -0.37
N MET A 338 10.14 -15.69 -0.29
CA MET A 338 10.33 -16.41 0.97
C MET A 338 11.31 -17.58 0.78
N PRO A 339 12.20 -17.87 1.75
CA PRO A 339 13.16 -18.95 1.62
C PRO A 339 12.51 -20.33 1.88
N PRO A 340 13.03 -21.41 1.26
CA PRO A 340 12.50 -22.76 1.44
C PRO A 340 12.87 -23.40 2.78
N ARG A 341 13.90 -22.88 3.48
CA ARG A 341 14.38 -23.34 4.79
C ARG A 341 14.43 -22.15 5.76
N ILE A 342 13.84 -22.32 6.94
CA ILE A 342 13.87 -21.38 8.06
C ILE A 342 14.05 -22.21 9.33
N ASP A 343 15.22 -22.14 9.95
CA ASP A 343 15.51 -22.83 11.21
C ASP A 343 15.10 -21.96 12.41
N ALA A 344 15.33 -20.64 12.30
CA ALA A 344 14.94 -19.63 13.26
C ALA A 344 14.00 -18.58 12.61
N ALA A 345 12.71 -18.62 12.95
CA ALA A 345 11.72 -17.66 12.50
C ALA A 345 11.61 -16.50 13.51
N LEU A 346 11.79 -15.27 13.02
CA LEU A 346 11.77 -14.04 13.81
C LEU A 346 10.52 -13.25 13.41
N ILE A 347 9.43 -13.40 14.16
CA ILE A 347 8.13 -12.85 13.78
C ILE A 347 7.94 -11.50 14.45
N ILE A 348 7.54 -10.49 13.68
CA ILE A 348 7.27 -9.13 14.15
C ILE A 348 5.84 -8.74 13.77
N SER A 349 5.11 -8.16 14.72
CA SER A 349 3.78 -7.56 14.53
C SER A 349 3.85 -6.09 14.91
N VAL A 350 3.31 -5.21 14.06
CA VAL A 350 3.42 -3.75 14.24
C VAL A 350 2.06 -3.09 14.07
N ASP A 351 1.50 -2.60 15.17
CA ASP A 351 0.29 -1.80 15.14
C ASP A 351 0.61 -0.32 15.13
N HIS A 352 -0.05 0.40 14.24
CA HIS A 352 0.13 1.84 14.05
C HIS A 352 -1.18 2.57 14.30
N ASP A 353 -1.06 3.70 14.98
CA ASP A 353 -2.14 4.63 15.15
C ASP A 353 -2.13 5.70 14.04
N PRO A 354 -3.13 5.74 13.15
CA PRO A 354 -3.16 6.68 12.04
C PRO A 354 -3.47 8.13 12.47
N VAL A 355 -3.89 8.37 13.70
CA VAL A 355 -4.24 9.72 14.21
C VAL A 355 -2.99 10.44 14.69
N ASP A 356 -2.33 9.87 15.70
CA ASP A 356 -1.08 10.40 16.24
C ASP A 356 0.10 9.98 15.35
N ASP A 357 -0.07 9.15 14.31
CA ASP A 357 1.02 8.64 13.48
C ASP A 357 2.14 8.01 14.32
N ARG A 358 1.81 7.14 15.28
CA ARG A 358 2.77 6.46 16.18
C ARG A 358 2.46 4.98 16.37
N ILE A 359 3.46 4.19 16.74
CA ILE A 359 3.26 2.79 17.14
C ILE A 359 2.28 2.72 18.33
N ALA A 360 1.28 1.86 18.20
CA ALA A 360 0.32 1.54 19.26
C ALA A 360 0.73 0.28 20.02
N ALA A 361 1.14 -0.76 19.29
CA ALA A 361 1.68 -1.99 19.87
C ALA A 361 2.75 -2.59 18.96
N LEU A 362 3.71 -3.28 19.55
CA LEU A 362 4.82 -3.92 18.87
C LEU A 362 5.05 -5.30 19.52
N GLY A 363 5.01 -6.35 18.71
CA GLY A 363 5.23 -7.72 19.15
C GLY A 363 6.41 -8.35 18.43
N TYR A 364 7.21 -9.11 19.15
CA TYR A 364 8.31 -9.90 18.62
C TYR A 364 8.28 -11.30 19.22
N ARG A 365 8.53 -12.30 18.38
CA ARG A 365 8.68 -13.69 18.80
C ARG A 365 9.76 -14.40 18.00
N ARG A 366 10.69 -15.06 18.69
CA ARG A 366 11.64 -16.01 18.09
C ARG A 366 11.12 -17.43 18.24
N ILE A 367 11.11 -18.16 17.13
CA ILE A 367 10.73 -19.57 17.08
C ILE A 367 11.84 -20.36 16.42
N ASP A 368 12.37 -21.34 17.15
CA ASP A 368 13.36 -22.28 16.64
C ASP A 368 12.71 -23.65 16.53
N HIS A 369 12.70 -24.24 15.34
CA HIS A 369 12.10 -25.54 15.06
C HIS A 369 10.66 -25.72 15.62
N GLY A 370 9.87 -24.65 15.59
CA GLY A 370 8.48 -24.64 16.07
C GLY A 370 8.30 -24.35 17.56
N VAL A 371 9.39 -24.22 18.32
CA VAL A 371 9.37 -23.90 19.76
C VAL A 371 9.66 -22.41 19.97
N ILE A 372 8.83 -21.75 20.78
CA ILE A 372 9.02 -20.34 21.17
C ILE A 372 10.24 -20.25 22.10
N GLN A 373 11.26 -19.50 21.68
CA GLN A 373 12.47 -19.26 22.48
C GLN A 373 12.41 -17.93 23.23
N ASN A 374 11.84 -16.92 22.59
CA ASN A 374 11.77 -15.57 23.12
C ASN A 374 10.47 -14.90 22.65
N GLU A 375 9.86 -14.09 23.52
CA GLU A 375 8.69 -13.29 23.19
C GLU A 375 8.73 -11.97 23.94
N VAL A 376 8.58 -10.86 23.20
CA VAL A 376 8.49 -9.52 23.75
C VAL A 376 7.34 -8.79 23.08
N ILE A 377 6.33 -8.41 23.86
CA ILE A 377 5.21 -7.60 23.39
C ILE A 377 5.21 -6.30 24.18
N LYS A 378 5.02 -5.17 23.52
CA LYS A 378 4.97 -3.83 24.12
C LYS A 378 3.77 -3.08 23.54
N VAL A 379 3.00 -2.47 24.42
CA VAL A 379 1.86 -1.60 24.06
C VAL A 379 2.20 -0.21 24.57
N ALA A 380 2.17 0.78 23.68
CA ALA A 380 2.47 2.17 24.02
C ALA A 380 1.38 2.71 24.96
N ARG A 381 1.77 3.28 26.10
CA ARG A 381 0.82 3.72 27.13
C ARG A 381 0.11 5.01 26.76
N SER A 382 0.79 5.91 26.06
CA SER A 382 0.22 7.15 25.56
C SER A 382 0.57 7.38 24.08
N GLY A 383 0.12 8.52 23.56
CA GLY A 383 0.55 9.04 22.27
C GLY A 383 1.90 9.75 22.32
N ASP A 384 2.68 9.68 23.41
CA ASP A 384 3.94 10.41 23.61
C ASP A 384 5.15 9.72 22.97
N THR A 385 6.16 10.53 22.63
CA THR A 385 7.36 10.08 21.91
C THR A 385 8.15 9.08 22.76
N ARG A 386 8.18 9.32 24.08
CA ARG A 386 8.96 8.51 25.02
C ARG A 386 8.45 7.07 25.09
N ASP A 387 7.14 6.88 25.04
CA ASP A 387 6.52 5.55 25.10
C ASP A 387 6.73 4.78 23.80
N GLU A 388 6.63 5.46 22.65
CA GLU A 388 6.97 4.86 21.35
C GLU A 388 8.44 4.42 21.31
N ILE A 389 9.38 5.29 21.73
CA ILE A 389 10.81 4.96 21.78
C ILE A 389 11.07 3.78 22.74
N ALA A 390 10.44 3.76 23.92
CA ALA A 390 10.60 2.67 24.86
C ALA A 390 10.11 1.32 24.28
N ALA A 391 8.95 1.31 23.61
CA ALA A 391 8.42 0.11 22.97
C ALA A 391 9.34 -0.39 21.84
N ILE A 392 9.84 0.52 21.01
CA ILE A 392 10.80 0.24 19.93
C ILE A 392 12.08 -0.37 20.51
N VAL A 393 12.71 0.31 21.47
CA VAL A 393 13.99 -0.13 22.06
C VAL A 393 13.84 -1.52 22.69
N ASP A 394 12.78 -1.75 23.49
CA ASP A 394 12.60 -3.03 24.18
C ASP A 394 12.44 -4.22 23.21
N VAL A 395 11.57 -4.08 22.21
CA VAL A 395 11.30 -5.16 21.24
C VAL A 395 12.50 -5.38 20.33
N LEU A 396 13.08 -4.31 19.83
CA LEU A 396 14.14 -4.40 18.86
C LEU A 396 15.48 -4.82 19.49
N ALA A 397 15.74 -4.47 20.75
CA ALA A 397 16.88 -5.01 21.49
C ALA A 397 16.80 -6.54 21.60
N ALA A 398 15.60 -7.09 21.82
CA ALA A 398 15.39 -8.54 21.84
C ALA A 398 15.68 -9.19 20.48
N LEU A 399 15.21 -8.58 19.39
CA LEU A 399 15.52 -9.02 18.02
C LEU A 399 17.02 -9.01 17.74
N ILE A 400 17.72 -7.92 18.07
CA ILE A 400 19.17 -7.80 17.84
C ILE A 400 19.93 -8.82 18.67
N ALA A 401 19.57 -9.01 19.94
CA ALA A 401 20.22 -9.99 20.81
C ALA A 401 20.11 -11.41 20.21
N ASP A 402 18.93 -11.78 19.73
CA ASP A 402 18.71 -13.08 19.07
C ASP A 402 19.49 -13.22 17.76
N LEU A 403 19.52 -12.18 16.92
CA LEU A 403 20.30 -12.18 15.67
C LEU A 403 21.80 -12.25 15.93
N THR A 404 22.29 -11.58 16.99
CA THR A 404 23.70 -11.61 17.41
C THR A 404 24.10 -13.00 17.89
N ALA A 405 23.21 -13.67 18.65
CA ALA A 405 23.44 -15.05 19.05
C ALA A 405 23.52 -16.00 17.85
N ILE A 406 22.65 -15.81 16.85
CA ILE A 406 22.67 -16.60 15.61
C ILE A 406 23.93 -16.33 14.78
N ASP A 407 24.33 -15.07 14.63
CA ASP A 407 25.55 -14.68 13.93
C ASP A 407 26.79 -15.30 14.58
N THR A 408 26.91 -15.21 15.91
CA THR A 408 27.99 -15.81 16.69
C THR A 408 28.04 -17.34 16.53
N HIS A 409 26.88 -18.00 16.54
CA HIS A 409 26.78 -19.44 16.31
C HIS A 409 27.23 -19.81 14.89
N ASN A 410 26.74 -19.09 13.88
CA ASN A 410 27.09 -19.32 12.47
C ASN A 410 28.55 -19.01 12.17
N GLU A 411 29.18 -18.11 12.93
CA GLU A 411 30.62 -17.91 12.91
C GLU A 411 31.40 -19.10 13.45
N ALA A 412 30.96 -19.66 14.57
CA ALA A 412 31.65 -20.78 15.21
C ALA A 412 31.61 -22.09 14.41
N VAL A 413 30.62 -22.26 13.52
CA VAL A 413 30.46 -23.48 12.70
C VAL A 413 31.10 -23.38 11.30
N ASP A 414 31.74 -22.24 10.97
CA ASP A 414 32.56 -21.99 9.77
C ASP A 414 32.00 -22.58 8.45
N GLY A 415 30.72 -22.29 8.16
CA GLY A 415 30.09 -22.68 6.91
C GLY A 415 29.68 -24.15 6.79
N ASP A 416 29.69 -24.92 7.88
CA ASP A 416 28.99 -26.21 7.95
C ASP A 416 27.47 -25.98 7.80
N ASP A 417 26.94 -26.28 6.61
CA ASP A 417 25.56 -25.98 6.22
C ASP A 417 24.50 -26.74 7.04
N ASP A 418 24.85 -27.92 7.55
CA ASP A 418 23.95 -28.74 8.36
C ASP A 418 23.83 -28.19 9.78
N ARG A 419 24.89 -27.56 10.29
CA ARG A 419 24.94 -26.95 11.64
C ARG A 419 24.61 -25.46 11.65
N SER A 420 24.65 -24.83 10.48
CA SER A 420 24.32 -23.42 10.28
C SER A 420 22.83 -23.15 10.45
N VAL A 421 22.51 -22.02 11.08
CA VAL A 421 21.15 -21.58 11.35
C VAL A 421 20.69 -20.58 10.29
N TYR A 422 19.62 -20.95 9.60
CA TYR A 422 18.93 -20.10 8.64
C TYR A 422 17.86 -19.27 9.33
N ALA A 423 18.18 -18.01 9.66
CA ALA A 423 17.24 -17.08 10.27
C ALA A 423 16.46 -16.28 9.23
N HIS A 424 15.18 -15.99 9.49
CA HIS A 424 14.37 -15.13 8.61
C HIS A 424 13.32 -14.32 9.38
N ILE A 425 13.20 -13.03 9.06
CA ILE A 425 12.22 -12.14 9.69
C ILE A 425 10.88 -12.24 8.95
N LEU A 426 9.77 -12.21 9.68
CA LEU A 426 8.44 -12.38 9.13
C LEU A 426 7.50 -11.32 9.70
N PHE A 427 6.80 -10.64 8.80
CA PHE A 427 5.67 -9.76 9.08
C PHE A 427 4.42 -10.39 8.48
N TYR A 428 3.24 -9.99 8.93
CA TYR A 428 2.03 -10.39 8.26
C TYR A 428 1.86 -9.62 6.95
N GLU A 429 1.90 -8.28 7.00
CA GLU A 429 1.63 -7.43 5.84
C GLU A 429 2.64 -6.29 5.63
N PRO A 430 2.84 -5.81 4.38
CA PRO A 430 3.89 -4.84 4.07
C PRO A 430 3.78 -3.51 4.84
N SER A 431 2.57 -3.09 5.22
CA SER A 431 2.38 -1.86 5.99
C SER A 431 3.02 -1.92 7.38
N GLU A 432 3.14 -3.09 7.99
CA GLU A 432 3.81 -3.24 9.29
C GLU A 432 5.29 -2.86 9.19
N VAL A 433 5.96 -3.27 8.11
CA VAL A 433 7.36 -2.92 7.82
C VAL A 433 7.51 -1.42 7.60
N LEU A 434 6.65 -0.83 6.77
CA LEU A 434 6.68 0.61 6.49
C LEU A 434 6.43 1.45 7.75
N ASN A 435 5.51 1.01 8.61
CA ASN A 435 5.21 1.68 9.87
C ASN A 435 6.42 1.60 10.83
N LEU A 436 7.10 0.45 10.89
CA LEU A 436 8.31 0.29 11.70
C LEU A 436 9.46 1.17 11.18
N GLN A 437 9.70 1.17 9.86
CA GLN A 437 10.73 2.03 9.24
C GLN A 437 10.44 3.51 9.51
N THR A 438 9.19 3.95 9.33
CA THR A 438 8.78 5.33 9.60
C THR A 438 9.01 5.70 11.07
N ALA A 439 8.70 4.79 11.99
CA ALA A 439 8.91 5.02 13.41
C ALA A 439 10.39 5.08 13.80
N ILE A 440 11.24 4.20 13.23
CA ILE A 440 12.70 4.25 13.43
C ILE A 440 13.27 5.56 12.87
N GLY A 441 12.88 5.94 11.65
CA GLY A 441 13.32 7.18 10.99
C GLY A 441 13.03 8.44 11.79
N ARG A 442 11.85 8.50 12.41
CA ARG A 442 11.44 9.63 13.25
C ARG A 442 12.35 9.86 14.45
N HIS A 443 13.01 8.82 14.95
CA HIS A 443 13.74 8.85 16.22
C HIS A 443 15.23 8.58 16.08
N LEU A 444 15.81 8.69 14.88
CA LEU A 444 17.24 8.45 14.62
C LEU A 444 18.18 9.27 15.51
N GLU A 445 17.75 10.46 15.92
CA GLU A 445 18.52 11.36 16.80
C GLU A 445 18.54 10.92 18.28
N ASP A 446 17.68 9.99 18.71
CA ASP A 446 17.72 9.46 20.07
C ASP A 446 18.92 8.51 20.21
N GLU A 447 19.82 8.80 21.16
CA GLU A 447 21.06 8.04 21.34
C GLU A 447 20.84 6.55 21.61
N ARG A 448 19.72 6.16 22.25
CA ARG A 448 19.39 4.75 22.52
C ARG A 448 19.03 4.02 21.23
N ILE A 449 18.37 4.73 20.33
CA ILE A 449 18.04 4.24 18.98
C ILE A 449 19.33 4.25 18.14
N ARG A 450 20.12 5.32 18.18
CA ARG A 450 21.38 5.43 17.43
C ARG A 450 22.39 4.33 17.78
N THR A 451 22.62 4.09 19.07
CA THR A 451 23.69 3.19 19.56
C THR A 451 23.26 1.72 19.54
N GLY A 452 22.02 1.43 19.90
CA GLY A 452 21.48 0.07 19.91
C GLY A 452 21.06 -0.42 18.51
N LEU A 453 20.67 0.48 17.61
CA LEU A 453 19.98 0.12 16.36
C LEU A 453 20.83 0.36 15.11
N LEU A 454 22.15 0.49 15.21
CA LEU A 454 23.05 0.38 14.05
C LEU A 454 22.73 -0.86 13.21
N HIS A 455 22.54 -2.00 13.89
CA HIS A 455 22.13 -3.27 13.27
C HIS A 455 20.72 -3.22 12.66
N LEU A 456 19.85 -2.29 13.06
CA LEU A 456 18.50 -2.17 12.52
C LEU A 456 18.34 -1.09 11.48
N VAL A 457 19.15 -0.04 11.50
CA VAL A 457 19.35 0.77 10.29
C VAL A 457 19.87 -0.15 9.18
N ARG A 458 20.76 -1.10 9.53
CA ARG A 458 21.16 -2.27 8.71
C ARG A 458 20.13 -3.41 8.63
N LEU A 459 18.88 -3.26 9.07
CA LEU A 459 17.80 -4.25 8.80
C LEU A 459 16.52 -3.63 8.21
N PHE A 460 16.25 -2.36 8.53
CA PHE A 460 15.06 -1.55 8.27
C PHE A 460 15.42 -0.06 8.16
N PRO A 461 16.14 0.37 7.10
CA PRO A 461 16.57 1.74 6.92
C PRO A 461 15.33 2.61 6.66
N PRO A 462 15.23 3.79 7.30
CA PRO A 462 14.19 4.76 7.00
C PRO A 462 14.51 5.50 5.69
N ASP A 463 13.47 6.02 5.03
CA ASP A 463 13.57 6.65 3.71
C ASP A 463 14.46 7.91 3.66
N ASP A 464 14.64 8.59 4.81
CA ASP A 464 15.41 9.85 4.93
C ASP A 464 16.92 9.65 5.10
N LEU A 465 17.34 8.45 5.54
CA LEU A 465 18.70 7.98 5.34
C LEU A 465 18.79 7.54 3.87
N VAL A 466 19.90 7.86 3.17
CA VAL A 466 20.15 7.46 1.76
C VAL A 466 19.47 6.11 1.51
N PRO A 467 18.56 5.97 0.52
CA PRO A 467 17.71 4.79 0.41
C PRO A 467 18.58 3.56 0.18
N GLU A 468 19.02 2.91 1.25
CA GLU A 468 20.11 1.94 1.27
C GLU A 468 19.56 0.50 1.17
N PRO A 469 19.81 -0.20 0.04
CA PRO A 469 19.25 -1.51 -0.32
C PRO A 469 19.94 -2.75 0.27
N GLU A 470 20.50 -2.74 1.49
CA GLU A 470 21.03 -3.99 2.11
C GLU A 470 19.98 -5.13 2.12
N PHE A 471 18.70 -4.78 1.97
CA PHE A 471 17.53 -5.67 1.96
C PHE A 471 17.01 -6.11 0.61
N ARG A 472 17.54 -5.56 -0.50
CA ARG A 472 17.16 -6.00 -1.84
C ARG A 472 18.19 -6.91 -2.49
N GLY A 473 19.14 -7.45 -1.74
CA GLY A 473 20.02 -8.50 -2.24
C GLY A 473 19.35 -9.88 -2.24
N VAL A 474 19.58 -10.64 -3.31
CA VAL A 474 19.11 -12.03 -3.52
C VAL A 474 19.34 -12.96 -2.32
N HIS A 475 20.41 -12.71 -1.55
CA HIS A 475 20.81 -13.51 -0.40
C HIS A 475 20.45 -12.90 0.96
N HIS A 476 19.93 -11.66 1.00
CA HIS A 476 19.80 -10.84 2.21
C HIS A 476 18.44 -10.17 2.38
N LEU A 477 17.40 -10.57 1.65
CA LEU A 477 16.03 -10.15 1.96
C LEU A 477 15.75 -10.47 3.45
N PRO A 478 15.66 -9.44 4.31
CA PRO A 478 15.75 -9.61 5.76
C PRO A 478 14.45 -10.21 6.27
N ALA A 479 13.36 -9.80 5.62
CA ALA A 479 12.01 -9.87 6.09
C ALA A 479 11.05 -10.16 4.95
N THR A 480 10.04 -10.98 5.22
CA THR A 480 8.97 -11.29 4.27
C THR A 480 7.62 -10.91 4.86
N ALA A 481 6.78 -10.28 4.05
CA ALA A 481 5.35 -10.14 4.35
C ALA A 481 4.61 -11.42 3.91
N MET A 482 4.15 -12.22 4.87
CA MET A 482 3.49 -13.50 4.61
C MET A 482 2.23 -13.37 3.76
N ARG A 483 1.48 -12.29 3.92
CA ARG A 483 0.32 -11.97 3.07
C ARG A 483 0.70 -11.95 1.59
N THR A 484 1.83 -11.35 1.21
CA THR A 484 2.27 -11.25 -0.19
C THR A 484 2.64 -12.61 -0.76
N VAL A 485 3.33 -13.45 0.01
CA VAL A 485 3.66 -14.84 -0.37
C VAL A 485 2.38 -15.64 -0.64
N ILE A 486 1.44 -15.57 0.30
CA ILE A 486 0.18 -16.29 0.20
C ILE A 486 -0.64 -15.79 -1.01
N GLU A 487 -0.78 -14.48 -1.17
CA GLU A 487 -1.52 -13.86 -2.28
C GLU A 487 -0.94 -14.19 -3.66
N GLN A 488 0.38 -14.40 -3.76
CA GLN A 488 1.03 -14.81 -4.99
C GLN A 488 0.76 -16.27 -5.30
N LEU A 489 0.88 -17.16 -4.32
CA LEU A 489 0.88 -18.60 -4.51
C LEU A 489 -0.52 -19.22 -4.51
N TRP A 490 -1.44 -18.68 -3.71
CA TRP A 490 -2.79 -19.24 -3.52
C TRP A 490 -3.89 -18.19 -3.67
N ALA A 491 -4.99 -18.62 -4.28
CA ALA A 491 -6.28 -17.99 -4.14
C ALA A 491 -7.03 -18.66 -2.98
N LEU A 492 -7.25 -17.89 -1.92
CA LEU A 492 -8.01 -18.31 -0.73
C LEU A 492 -9.47 -17.82 -0.80
N PRO A 493 -10.42 -18.55 -0.17
CA PRO A 493 -11.84 -18.18 -0.09
C PRO A 493 -12.08 -17.06 0.93
N VAL A 494 -11.40 -15.93 0.74
CA VAL A 494 -11.49 -14.73 1.60
C VAL A 494 -12.19 -13.60 0.88
N THR A 495 -12.84 -12.73 1.66
CA THR A 495 -13.71 -11.67 1.16
C THR A 495 -13.02 -10.31 1.30
N VAL A 496 -12.98 -9.54 0.20
CA VAL A 496 -12.46 -8.14 0.11
C VAL A 496 -10.95 -7.98 0.32
N ALA A 497 -10.38 -8.55 1.38
CA ALA A 497 -8.97 -8.44 1.74
C ALA A 497 -8.42 -9.78 2.26
N TYR A 498 -7.11 -9.96 2.11
CA TYR A 498 -6.36 -11.04 2.76
C TYR A 498 -5.91 -10.49 4.12
N ASP A 499 -6.83 -10.39 5.08
CA ASP A 499 -6.49 -10.12 6.48
C ASP A 499 -6.17 -11.42 7.23
N LEU A 500 -5.43 -11.32 8.33
CA LEU A 500 -4.87 -12.47 9.05
C LEU A 500 -5.97 -13.40 9.57
N ARG A 501 -7.10 -12.85 10.00
CA ARG A 501 -8.25 -13.62 10.48
C ARG A 501 -8.82 -14.46 9.33
N GLN A 502 -9.21 -13.83 8.22
CA GLN A 502 -9.79 -14.56 7.09
C GLN A 502 -8.81 -15.57 6.47
N VAL A 503 -7.52 -15.21 6.34
CA VAL A 503 -6.49 -16.07 5.77
C VAL A 503 -6.24 -17.29 6.64
N SER A 504 -6.03 -17.10 7.95
CA SER A 504 -5.77 -18.22 8.87
C SER A 504 -6.99 -19.14 9.01
N GLN A 505 -8.21 -18.58 9.05
CA GLN A 505 -9.45 -19.36 9.07
C GLN A 505 -9.70 -20.12 7.76
N ALA A 506 -9.33 -19.56 6.61
CA ALA A 506 -9.44 -20.26 5.33
C ALA A 506 -8.46 -21.44 5.23
N VAL A 507 -7.28 -21.32 5.85
CA VAL A 507 -6.23 -22.35 5.83
C VAL A 507 -6.48 -23.47 6.85
N PHE A 508 -6.84 -23.12 8.08
CA PHE A 508 -6.95 -24.09 9.18
C PHE A 508 -8.41 -24.47 9.52
N GLY A 509 -9.39 -23.67 9.10
CA GLY A 509 -10.77 -23.75 9.55
C GLY A 509 -11.06 -22.76 10.68
N ARG A 510 -12.32 -22.30 10.77
CA ARG A 510 -12.75 -21.28 11.75
C ARG A 510 -12.56 -21.72 13.20
N ASP A 511 -12.72 -23.00 13.49
CA ASP A 511 -12.67 -23.53 14.86
C ASP A 511 -11.26 -23.95 15.30
N ASP A 512 -10.31 -24.05 14.37
CA ASP A 512 -8.95 -24.51 14.66
C ASP A 512 -8.20 -23.52 15.59
N PRO A 513 -7.47 -24.00 16.61
CA PRO A 513 -6.72 -23.14 17.53
C PRO A 513 -5.57 -22.36 16.85
N ARG A 514 -5.12 -22.79 15.67
CA ARG A 514 -4.11 -22.09 14.87
C ARG A 514 -4.67 -20.91 14.09
N ALA A 515 -5.99 -20.85 13.91
CA ALA A 515 -6.65 -19.73 13.26
C ALA A 515 -6.78 -18.55 14.22
N TYR A 516 -6.49 -17.35 13.72
CA TYR A 516 -6.68 -16.11 14.49
C TYR A 516 -8.18 -15.85 14.67
N LYS A 517 -8.58 -15.68 15.94
CA LYS A 517 -9.96 -15.48 16.38
C LYS A 517 -10.01 -14.27 17.31
N PRO A 518 -10.01 -13.04 16.75
CA PRO A 518 -10.13 -11.85 17.58
C PRO A 518 -11.45 -11.87 18.35
N THR A 519 -11.46 -11.33 19.56
CA THR A 519 -12.72 -11.03 20.24
C THR A 519 -13.44 -9.89 19.50
N PRO A 520 -14.77 -9.73 19.65
CA PRO A 520 -15.55 -8.80 18.82
C PRO A 520 -15.05 -7.35 18.79
N GLN A 521 -14.36 -6.89 19.83
CA GLN A 521 -13.79 -5.54 19.91
C GLN A 521 -12.48 -5.37 19.10
N PHE A 522 -11.73 -6.45 18.90
CA PHE A 522 -10.52 -6.48 18.06
C PHE A 522 -10.82 -6.89 16.61
N GLU A 523 -12.01 -7.44 16.34
CA GLU A 523 -12.37 -7.88 14.99
C GLU A 523 -12.50 -6.68 14.05
N ARG A 524 -11.67 -6.70 13.00
CA ARG A 524 -11.81 -5.80 11.86
C ARG A 524 -12.24 -6.58 10.63
N PRO A 525 -13.20 -6.06 9.85
CA PRO A 525 -13.70 -6.78 8.68
C PRO A 525 -12.64 -7.06 7.60
N PHE A 526 -11.72 -6.14 7.36
CA PHE A 526 -10.83 -6.14 6.17
C PHE A 526 -9.38 -5.72 6.48
N SER A 527 -8.95 -5.80 7.74
CA SER A 527 -7.62 -5.35 8.21
C SER A 527 -7.11 -6.27 9.32
N SER A 528 -5.78 -6.43 9.39
CA SER A 528 -5.12 -7.21 10.46
C SER A 528 -4.51 -6.34 11.57
N LEU A 529 -4.45 -5.03 11.33
CA LEU A 529 -3.95 -4.04 12.28
C LEU A 529 -4.98 -3.76 13.37
N LEU A 530 -4.51 -3.43 14.57
CA LEU A 530 -5.33 -3.01 15.70
C LEU A 530 -6.35 -1.91 15.31
N SER A 531 -7.56 -1.99 15.86
CA SER A 531 -8.60 -0.99 15.59
C SER A 531 -8.23 0.36 16.20
N ILE A 532 -8.47 1.44 15.45
CA ILE A 532 -8.33 2.81 15.94
C ILE A 532 -9.12 3.02 17.24
N ASP A 533 -10.31 2.43 17.35
CA ASP A 533 -11.17 2.59 18.52
C ASP A 533 -10.52 1.99 19.77
N ILE A 534 -9.78 0.89 19.64
CA ILE A 534 -9.02 0.26 20.74
C ILE A 534 -7.82 1.13 21.15
N VAL A 535 -7.09 1.67 20.17
CA VAL A 535 -5.97 2.59 20.45
C VAL A 535 -6.47 3.83 21.20
N ARG A 536 -7.63 4.37 20.81
CA ARG A 536 -8.24 5.52 21.47
C ARG A 536 -8.69 5.20 22.89
N ASP A 537 -9.39 4.07 23.08
CA ASP A 537 -9.85 3.60 24.40
C ASP A 537 -8.67 3.54 25.40
N LEU A 538 -7.52 3.00 24.96
CA LEU A 538 -6.31 2.92 25.79
C LEU A 538 -5.66 4.27 26.10
N ARG A 539 -5.60 5.20 25.13
CA ARG A 539 -4.83 6.45 25.26
C ARG A 539 -5.60 7.59 25.94
N GLU A 540 -6.92 7.60 25.86
CA GLU A 540 -7.74 8.77 26.24
C GLU A 540 -8.48 8.60 27.57
N ASN A 541 -8.14 7.57 28.37
CA ASN A 541 -8.85 7.24 29.62
C ASN A 541 -10.37 7.14 29.41
N GLY A 542 -10.80 6.61 28.26
CA GLY A 542 -12.20 6.24 28.04
C GLY A 542 -12.64 5.24 29.12
N GLU A 543 -13.95 5.16 29.40
CA GLU A 543 -14.53 4.14 30.29
C GLU A 543 -13.86 2.78 30.01
N VAL A 544 -12.92 2.32 30.87
CA VAL A 544 -11.94 1.28 30.55
C VAL A 544 -12.63 -0.01 30.09
N ARG A 545 -12.86 -0.15 28.79
CA ARG A 545 -13.48 -1.33 28.17
C ARG A 545 -12.42 -2.32 27.71
N THR A 546 -11.23 -1.82 27.38
CA THR A 546 -10.09 -2.62 26.93
C THR A 546 -8.86 -2.36 27.79
N THR A 547 -8.19 -3.42 28.23
CA THR A 547 -6.95 -3.32 29.02
C THR A 547 -5.71 -3.47 28.14
N PHE A 548 -4.54 -3.01 28.64
CA PHE A 548 -3.26 -3.27 27.98
C PHE A 548 -2.97 -4.77 27.83
N ASP A 549 -3.43 -5.60 28.78
CA ASP A 549 -3.26 -7.06 28.71
C ASP A 549 -4.13 -7.68 27.61
N ASP A 550 -5.32 -7.16 27.36
CA ASP A 550 -6.16 -7.61 26.23
C ASP A 550 -5.45 -7.36 24.90
N VAL A 551 -4.83 -6.18 24.73
CA VAL A 551 -4.06 -5.87 23.52
C VAL A 551 -2.82 -6.76 23.42
N ARG A 552 -2.13 -7.04 24.54
CA ARG A 552 -1.00 -7.98 24.53
C ARG A 552 -1.43 -9.38 24.09
N ASN A 553 -2.56 -9.87 24.60
CA ASN A 553 -3.10 -11.18 24.24
C ASN A 553 -3.49 -11.23 22.75
N ASP A 554 -4.12 -10.18 22.24
CA ASP A 554 -4.46 -10.08 20.82
C ASP A 554 -3.21 -10.10 19.91
N VAL A 555 -2.15 -9.35 20.28
CA VAL A 555 -0.86 -9.39 19.56
C VAL A 555 -0.24 -10.80 19.64
N ALA A 556 -0.28 -11.45 20.80
CA ALA A 556 0.23 -12.81 20.98
C ALA A 556 -0.53 -13.83 20.09
N ASP A 557 -1.85 -13.69 19.96
CA ASP A 557 -2.68 -14.52 19.10
C ASP A 557 -2.36 -14.30 17.61
N ARG A 558 -2.13 -13.04 17.20
CA ARG A 558 -1.68 -12.72 15.83
C ARG A 558 -0.30 -13.32 15.52
N LEU A 559 0.64 -13.22 16.45
CA LEU A 559 1.97 -13.86 16.32
C LEU A 559 1.84 -15.39 16.20
N SER A 560 0.94 -16.01 16.96
CA SER A 560 0.67 -17.47 16.89
C SER A 560 0.06 -17.88 15.55
N ALA A 561 -0.89 -17.13 15.03
CA ALA A 561 -1.48 -17.40 13.72
C ALA A 561 -0.47 -17.21 12.58
N LEU A 562 0.39 -16.19 12.66
CA LEU A 562 1.47 -15.95 11.70
C LEU A 562 2.51 -17.08 11.73
N GLN A 563 2.88 -17.58 12.92
CA GLN A 563 3.70 -18.78 13.07
C GLN A 563 3.06 -19.99 12.38
N ALA A 564 1.77 -20.23 12.63
CA ALA A 564 1.07 -21.35 12.02
C ALA A 564 1.03 -21.26 10.49
N LEU A 565 0.74 -20.07 9.93
CA LEU A 565 0.74 -19.83 8.48
C LEU A 565 2.13 -20.02 7.85
N THR A 566 3.18 -19.62 8.56
CA THR A 566 4.57 -19.84 8.13
C THR A 566 4.87 -21.33 8.03
N ASN A 567 4.53 -22.10 9.07
CA ASN A 567 4.70 -23.55 9.09
C ASN A 567 3.89 -24.24 7.98
N TRP A 568 2.65 -23.81 7.78
CA TRP A 568 1.81 -24.32 6.69
C TRP A 568 2.43 -24.05 5.31
N THR A 569 2.98 -22.85 5.09
CA THR A 569 3.61 -22.47 3.81
C THR A 569 4.86 -23.32 3.54
N LEU A 570 5.70 -23.54 4.56
CA LEU A 570 6.87 -24.43 4.47
C LEU A 570 6.48 -25.89 4.23
N GLU A 571 5.41 -26.37 4.86
CA GLU A 571 4.83 -27.70 4.62
C GLU A 571 4.37 -27.86 3.16
N GLN A 572 3.61 -26.89 2.63
CA GLN A 572 3.17 -26.90 1.24
C GLN A 572 4.37 -26.90 0.28
N ASN A 573 5.41 -26.13 0.59
CA ASN A 573 6.64 -26.15 -0.19
C ASN A 573 7.31 -27.52 -0.18
N ARG A 574 7.41 -28.17 0.99
CA ARG A 574 8.01 -29.51 1.10
C ARG A 574 7.26 -30.54 0.26
N GLN A 575 5.93 -30.55 0.36
CA GLN A 575 5.06 -31.45 -0.41
C GLN A 575 5.14 -31.20 -1.93
N ALA A 576 5.34 -29.96 -2.35
CA ALA A 576 5.50 -29.63 -3.76
C ALA A 576 6.91 -29.96 -4.26
N THR A 577 7.93 -29.79 -3.41
CA THR A 577 9.34 -30.12 -3.71
C THR A 577 9.52 -31.61 -3.96
N THR A 578 8.88 -32.49 -3.20
CA THR A 578 8.91 -33.95 -3.45
C THR A 578 8.32 -34.34 -4.80
N LYS A 579 7.52 -33.45 -5.42
CA LYS A 579 6.93 -33.61 -6.77
C LYS A 579 7.72 -32.83 -7.85
N GLY A 580 8.90 -32.31 -7.52
CA GLY A 580 9.72 -31.49 -8.43
C GLY A 580 9.17 -30.09 -8.70
N LYS A 581 8.27 -29.57 -7.85
CA LYS A 581 7.58 -28.28 -8.03
C LYS A 581 7.76 -27.37 -6.82
N ALA A 582 8.99 -27.13 -6.39
CA ALA A 582 9.26 -26.27 -5.23
C ALA A 582 8.64 -24.87 -5.42
N LEU A 583 7.91 -24.42 -4.40
CA LEU A 583 7.13 -23.17 -4.40
C LEU A 583 7.99 -21.99 -3.97
N LEU A 584 8.89 -22.19 -3.01
CA LEU A 584 9.72 -21.15 -2.40
C LEU A 584 11.13 -21.23 -2.98
N ARG A 585 11.62 -20.13 -3.54
CA ARG A 585 12.86 -20.10 -4.34
C ARG A 585 13.92 -19.11 -3.85
N LEU A 586 13.62 -18.30 -2.84
CA LEU A 586 14.59 -17.34 -2.30
C LEU A 586 15.77 -18.10 -1.69
N SER A 587 16.93 -18.00 -2.34
CA SER A 587 18.14 -18.73 -1.93
C SER A 587 18.91 -17.90 -0.90
N LYS A 588 18.59 -18.12 0.37
CA LYS A 588 19.28 -17.47 1.50
C LYS A 588 20.56 -18.23 1.86
N ARG A 589 21.53 -17.53 2.45
CA ARG A 589 22.68 -18.14 3.14
C ARG A 589 22.43 -18.17 4.65
N PRO A 590 23.21 -18.94 5.43
CA PRO A 590 23.22 -18.81 6.88
C PRO A 590 23.34 -17.35 7.30
N PHE A 591 22.58 -16.96 8.33
CA PHE A 591 22.54 -15.56 8.75
C PHE A 591 23.90 -15.13 9.30
N ARG A 592 24.45 -14.03 8.79
CA ARG A 592 25.62 -13.34 9.32
C ARG A 592 25.41 -11.83 9.22
N PHE A 593 25.86 -11.07 10.22
CA PHE A 593 25.93 -9.61 10.07
C PHE A 593 27.01 -9.25 9.05
N GLN A 594 26.72 -8.32 8.13
CA GLN A 594 27.75 -7.81 7.22
C GLN A 594 28.68 -6.90 8.02
N ALA A 595 29.96 -7.26 8.10
CA ALA A 595 30.99 -6.50 8.81
C ALA A 595 31.59 -5.34 7.98
N THR A 596 31.19 -5.21 6.72
CA THR A 596 31.89 -4.39 5.71
C THR A 596 31.41 -2.94 5.62
N PHE A 597 30.31 -2.56 6.27
CA PHE A 597 29.76 -1.20 6.16
C PHE A 597 29.25 -0.67 7.51
N ASP A 598 29.78 0.48 7.93
CA ASP A 598 29.27 1.25 9.06
C ASP A 598 28.57 2.52 8.55
N PRO A 599 27.25 2.50 8.32
CA PRO A 599 26.51 3.60 7.71
C PRO A 599 26.59 4.91 8.50
N LEU A 600 26.92 4.86 9.80
CA LEU A 600 26.98 6.05 10.65
C LEU A 600 28.37 6.71 10.68
N ASN A 601 29.42 6.00 10.23
CA ASN A 601 30.80 6.48 10.25
C ASN A 601 31.48 6.40 8.87
N ALA A 602 30.75 6.00 7.81
CA ALA A 602 31.28 5.86 6.46
C ALA A 602 31.73 7.22 5.89
N VAL A 603 32.90 7.23 5.24
CA VAL A 603 33.38 8.37 4.46
C VAL A 603 32.64 8.39 3.11
N ASP A 604 32.47 9.56 2.49
CA ASP A 604 31.70 9.73 1.24
C ASP A 604 32.03 8.70 0.15
N LEU A 605 33.30 8.28 0.01
CA LEU A 605 33.72 7.28 -0.98
C LEU A 605 33.28 5.85 -0.63
N ASP A 606 33.21 5.49 0.65
CA ASP A 606 32.72 4.18 1.12
C ASP A 606 31.20 4.09 0.94
N VAL A 607 30.48 5.20 1.16
CA VAL A 607 29.04 5.32 0.90
C VAL A 607 28.75 5.12 -0.60
N LEU A 608 29.55 5.73 -1.49
CA LEU A 608 29.37 5.56 -2.94
C LEU A 608 29.60 4.12 -3.41
N LEU A 609 30.62 3.43 -2.88
CA LEU A 609 30.88 2.03 -3.21
C LEU A 609 29.76 1.11 -2.69
N ALA A 610 29.27 1.38 -1.48
CA ALA A 610 28.13 0.68 -0.90
C ALA A 610 26.88 0.88 -1.76
N CYS A 611 26.52 2.11 -2.11
CA CYS A 611 25.39 2.44 -2.98
C CYS A 611 25.43 1.63 -4.30
N GLU A 612 26.56 1.59 -4.99
CA GLU A 612 26.72 0.84 -6.25
C GLU A 612 26.58 -0.69 -6.07
N LEU A 613 27.18 -1.25 -5.03
CA LEU A 613 27.02 -2.68 -4.69
C LEU A 613 25.56 -3.04 -4.36
N LEU A 614 24.85 -2.12 -3.72
CA LEU A 614 23.48 -2.31 -3.29
C LEU A 614 22.47 -2.12 -4.41
N GLU A 615 22.63 -1.10 -5.26
CA GLU A 615 21.82 -0.93 -6.47
C GLU A 615 21.91 -2.15 -7.39
N ASN A 616 23.11 -2.70 -7.52
CA ASN A 616 23.35 -3.93 -8.26
C ASN A 616 22.59 -5.13 -7.65
N ARG A 617 22.76 -5.36 -6.35
CA ARG A 617 22.07 -6.43 -5.61
C ARG A 617 20.55 -6.29 -5.72
N ALA A 618 20.03 -5.07 -5.61
CA ALA A 618 18.61 -4.74 -5.78
C ALA A 618 18.09 -5.04 -7.17
N GLY A 619 18.83 -4.61 -8.21
CA GLY A 619 18.51 -4.92 -9.59
C GLY A 619 18.51 -6.42 -9.86
N MET A 620 19.40 -7.18 -9.21
CA MET A 620 19.46 -8.64 -9.31
C MET A 620 18.24 -9.32 -8.68
N LEU A 621 17.80 -8.90 -7.50
CA LEU A 621 16.57 -9.41 -6.87
C LEU A 621 15.34 -9.05 -7.70
N ASP A 622 15.24 -7.81 -8.18
CA ASP A 622 14.14 -7.40 -9.04
C ASP A 622 14.09 -8.22 -10.33
N ALA A 623 15.24 -8.55 -10.92
CA ALA A 623 15.31 -9.47 -12.05
C ALA A 623 14.79 -10.86 -11.67
N LEU A 624 15.21 -11.44 -10.54
CA LEU A 624 14.73 -12.74 -10.09
C LEU A 624 13.23 -12.77 -9.77
N ILE A 625 12.71 -11.72 -9.12
CA ILE A 625 11.26 -11.57 -8.87
C ILE A 625 10.50 -11.51 -10.19
N ASN A 626 11.01 -10.78 -11.20
CA ASN A 626 10.38 -10.71 -12.52
C ASN A 626 10.48 -12.05 -13.27
N LEU A 627 11.61 -12.74 -13.18
CA LEU A 627 11.82 -14.06 -13.78
C LEU A 627 10.98 -15.15 -13.11
N ALA A 628 10.65 -15.02 -11.83
CA ALA A 628 9.79 -15.99 -11.12
C ALA A 628 8.35 -16.02 -11.66
N ARG A 629 7.89 -14.92 -12.27
CA ARG A 629 6.54 -14.80 -12.83
C ARG A 629 6.29 -15.78 -14.00
N PRO A 630 5.04 -16.20 -14.25
CA PRO A 630 4.66 -16.99 -15.42
C PRO A 630 5.08 -16.34 -16.73
N ALA A 631 5.49 -17.15 -17.71
CA ALA A 631 5.98 -16.65 -19.00
C ALA A 631 5.00 -15.70 -19.70
N GLN A 632 3.69 -15.94 -19.59
CA GLN A 632 2.67 -15.03 -20.10
C GLN A 632 2.79 -13.62 -19.50
N ARG A 633 2.96 -13.50 -18.17
CA ARG A 633 3.12 -12.18 -17.53
C ARG A 633 4.45 -11.51 -17.88
N ARG A 634 5.53 -12.30 -18.03
CA ARG A 634 6.82 -11.76 -18.45
C ARG A 634 6.73 -11.20 -19.88
N ARG A 635 6.08 -11.93 -20.78
CA ARG A 635 5.77 -11.50 -22.16
C ARG A 635 4.89 -10.26 -22.20
N ASP A 636 3.77 -10.25 -21.48
CA ASP A 636 2.82 -9.13 -21.45
C ASP A 636 3.41 -7.87 -20.77
N SER A 637 4.55 -8.01 -20.08
CA SER A 637 5.36 -6.91 -19.56
C SER A 637 6.41 -6.37 -20.54
N GLY A 638 6.50 -6.95 -21.74
CA GLY A 638 7.48 -6.58 -22.77
C GLY A 638 8.88 -7.14 -22.54
N LYS A 639 9.12 -7.86 -21.43
CA LYS A 639 10.46 -8.26 -20.97
C LYS A 639 10.88 -9.68 -21.39
N CYS A 640 10.07 -10.36 -22.20
CA CYS A 640 10.29 -11.76 -22.58
C CYS A 640 9.76 -12.04 -23.99
N PHE A 641 10.55 -12.77 -24.79
CA PHE A 641 10.01 -13.51 -25.93
C PHE A 641 9.65 -14.92 -25.46
N ALA A 642 8.36 -15.22 -25.37
CA ALA A 642 7.87 -16.49 -24.89
C ALA A 642 7.44 -17.44 -26.02
N ASN A 643 7.55 -18.75 -25.78
CA ASN A 643 7.09 -19.83 -26.67
C ASN A 643 7.65 -19.76 -28.10
N LEU A 644 8.93 -19.42 -28.22
CA LEU A 644 9.63 -19.36 -29.51
C LEU A 644 9.76 -20.75 -30.15
N TYR A 645 9.74 -20.79 -31.48
CA TYR A 645 9.92 -22.00 -32.27
C TYR A 645 11.30 -22.04 -32.90
N PHE A 646 12.13 -23.01 -32.50
CA PHE A 646 13.48 -23.19 -33.04
C PHE A 646 13.42 -23.61 -34.52
N ARG A 647 14.17 -22.91 -35.38
CA ARG A 647 14.32 -23.23 -36.81
C ARG A 647 15.63 -23.92 -37.09
N ASP A 648 16.72 -23.21 -36.92
CA ASP A 648 18.06 -23.69 -37.22
C ASP A 648 19.12 -23.02 -36.33
N ALA A 649 20.32 -23.59 -36.35
CA ALA A 649 21.49 -23.01 -35.73
C ALA A 649 22.69 -23.14 -36.68
N GLN A 650 23.32 -22.01 -36.99
CA GLN A 650 24.47 -21.93 -37.89
C GLN A 650 25.73 -21.57 -37.13
N LYS A 651 26.72 -22.46 -37.18
CA LYS A 651 28.04 -22.24 -36.55
C LYS A 651 28.93 -21.44 -37.50
N LYS A 652 29.37 -20.25 -37.09
CA LYS A 652 30.27 -19.40 -37.87
C LYS A 652 31.36 -18.81 -36.96
N GLY A 653 32.59 -19.30 -37.13
CA GLY A 653 33.71 -18.96 -36.25
C GLY A 653 33.45 -19.43 -34.81
N GLY A 654 33.83 -18.60 -33.83
CA GLY A 654 33.61 -18.86 -32.40
C GLY A 654 32.17 -18.62 -31.91
N LYS A 655 31.20 -18.49 -32.81
CA LYS A 655 29.81 -18.11 -32.50
C LYS A 655 28.81 -19.02 -33.20
N VAL A 656 27.62 -19.12 -32.62
CA VAL A 656 26.46 -19.82 -33.16
C VAL A 656 25.34 -18.80 -33.32
N PHE A 657 24.76 -18.76 -34.52
CA PHE A 657 23.58 -17.95 -34.81
C PHE A 657 22.36 -18.86 -34.81
N ILE A 658 21.40 -18.57 -33.95
CA ILE A 658 20.20 -19.38 -33.75
C ILE A 658 19.00 -18.60 -34.26
N GLN A 659 18.12 -19.24 -35.03
CA GLN A 659 16.93 -18.60 -35.59
C GLN A 659 15.66 -19.17 -34.98
N PHE A 660 14.74 -18.28 -34.62
CA PHE A 660 13.45 -18.60 -34.03
C PHE A 660 12.29 -17.92 -34.78
N ASP A 661 11.14 -18.59 -34.85
CA ASP A 661 9.88 -17.91 -35.11
C ASP A 661 9.26 -17.40 -33.81
N VAL A 662 8.80 -16.15 -33.87
CA VAL A 662 8.16 -15.45 -32.76
C VAL A 662 6.64 -15.52 -32.92
N PRO A 663 5.92 -16.15 -31.98
CA PRO A 663 4.46 -16.15 -31.96
C PRO A 663 3.91 -14.71 -31.98
N ILE A 664 2.75 -14.50 -32.59
CA ILE A 664 2.11 -13.17 -32.72
C ILE A 664 1.99 -12.49 -31.35
N GLU A 665 1.64 -13.25 -30.31
CA GLU A 665 1.47 -12.76 -28.95
C GLU A 665 2.79 -12.27 -28.32
N SER A 666 3.94 -12.75 -28.80
CA SER A 666 5.28 -12.39 -28.31
C SER A 666 5.96 -11.33 -29.17
N GLN A 667 5.36 -10.88 -30.28
CA GLN A 667 5.97 -9.89 -31.18
C GLN A 667 5.97 -8.47 -30.60
N SER A 668 5.20 -8.21 -29.54
CA SER A 668 5.14 -6.92 -28.83
C SER A 668 6.22 -6.78 -27.74
N ALA A 669 7.15 -7.73 -27.62
CA ALA A 669 8.24 -7.61 -26.65
C ALA A 669 9.16 -6.42 -26.96
N GLU A 670 9.63 -5.73 -25.93
CA GLU A 670 10.46 -4.52 -26.02
C GLU A 670 11.97 -4.85 -26.04
N LEU A 671 12.33 -6.13 -26.12
CA LEU A 671 13.72 -6.60 -26.17
C LEU A 671 14.32 -6.33 -27.55
N ASN A 672 15.46 -5.63 -27.58
CA ASN A 672 16.13 -5.19 -28.81
C ASN A 672 17.61 -5.61 -28.86
N ALA A 673 18.28 -5.36 -29.99
CA ALA A 673 19.68 -5.75 -30.21
C ALA A 673 20.71 -5.05 -29.30
N GLY A 674 20.33 -3.95 -28.64
CA GLY A 674 21.16 -3.24 -27.66
C GLY A 674 21.03 -3.76 -26.24
N GLU A 675 20.13 -4.71 -25.97
CA GLU A 675 19.91 -5.26 -24.64
C GLU A 675 21.08 -6.17 -24.19
N PHE A 676 21.47 -6.02 -22.92
CA PHE A 676 22.46 -6.87 -22.25
C PHE A 676 21.77 -7.84 -21.29
N GLY A 677 22.48 -8.91 -20.91
CA GLY A 677 21.99 -9.87 -19.92
C GLY A 677 20.88 -10.80 -20.42
N LEU A 678 20.77 -11.05 -21.74
CA LEU A 678 19.73 -11.95 -22.25
C LEU A 678 20.13 -13.42 -22.04
N ILE A 679 19.18 -14.23 -21.56
CA ILE A 679 19.34 -15.68 -21.41
C ILE A 679 18.33 -16.42 -22.30
N LEU A 680 18.76 -17.52 -22.92
CA LEU A 680 17.94 -18.42 -23.72
C LEU A 680 17.71 -19.73 -22.96
N THR A 681 16.47 -20.00 -22.54
CA THR A 681 16.11 -21.14 -21.67
C THR A 681 14.84 -21.86 -22.13
N ASP A 682 14.53 -22.96 -21.47
CA ASP A 682 13.32 -23.80 -21.63
C ASP A 682 12.19 -23.48 -20.63
N ASP A 683 12.25 -22.32 -19.97
CA ASP A 683 11.37 -21.92 -18.86
C ASP A 683 11.51 -22.77 -17.58
N ASP A 684 12.51 -23.65 -17.51
CA ASP A 684 12.83 -24.42 -16.31
C ASP A 684 13.25 -23.45 -15.18
N PRO A 685 12.51 -23.37 -14.06
CA PRO A 685 12.84 -22.45 -12.97
C PRO A 685 14.24 -22.69 -12.38
N ASP A 686 14.76 -23.91 -12.42
CA ASP A 686 16.08 -24.23 -11.85
C ASP A 686 17.21 -23.61 -12.69
N ASN A 687 17.00 -23.48 -14.00
CA ASN A 687 17.92 -22.78 -14.90
C ASN A 687 17.71 -21.26 -14.85
N ARG A 688 16.45 -20.82 -14.90
CA ARG A 688 16.08 -19.40 -15.04
C ARG A 688 16.30 -18.60 -13.76
N LEU A 689 16.05 -19.17 -12.58
CA LEU A 689 16.13 -18.48 -11.29
C LEU A 689 17.46 -18.70 -10.57
N ASN A 690 18.44 -19.32 -11.22
CA ASN A 690 19.78 -19.52 -10.68
C ASN A 690 20.80 -18.62 -11.40
N PRO A 691 21.21 -17.50 -10.79
CA PRO A 691 22.17 -16.57 -11.38
C PRO A 691 23.52 -17.18 -11.73
N ALA A 692 23.96 -18.21 -11.00
CA ALA A 692 25.21 -18.90 -11.30
C ALA A 692 25.19 -19.64 -12.64
N LEU A 693 23.99 -19.95 -13.16
CA LEU A 693 23.81 -20.66 -14.43
C LEU A 693 23.61 -19.72 -15.63
N TRP A 694 23.25 -18.45 -15.41
CA TRP A 694 22.98 -17.50 -16.51
C TRP A 694 24.12 -17.35 -17.53
N PRO A 695 25.42 -17.39 -17.15
CA PRO A 695 26.52 -17.39 -18.12
C PRO A 695 26.45 -18.57 -19.10
N ALA A 696 25.91 -19.72 -18.70
CA ALA A 696 25.74 -20.90 -19.55
C ALA A 696 24.53 -20.84 -20.49
N PHE A 697 23.71 -19.78 -20.41
CA PHE A 697 22.53 -19.55 -21.25
C PHE A 697 22.57 -18.21 -21.99
N THR A 698 23.68 -17.46 -21.88
CA THR A 698 23.77 -16.10 -22.39
C THR A 698 23.66 -16.04 -23.91
N CYS A 699 22.84 -15.11 -24.41
CA CYS A 699 22.67 -14.83 -25.82
C CYS A 699 22.58 -13.32 -26.10
N ARG A 700 22.56 -12.93 -27.38
CA ARG A 700 22.34 -11.55 -27.84
C ARG A 700 21.41 -11.52 -29.03
N ILE A 701 20.51 -10.55 -29.08
CA ILE A 701 19.66 -10.33 -30.25
C ILE A 701 20.52 -9.69 -31.36
N ARG A 702 20.41 -10.20 -32.58
CA ARG A 702 21.08 -9.63 -33.75
C ARG A 702 20.05 -9.09 -34.74
N PRO A 703 20.30 -7.90 -35.33
CA PRO A 703 19.48 -7.42 -36.42
C PRO A 703 19.54 -8.39 -37.60
N PRO A 704 18.48 -8.50 -38.41
CA PRO A 704 18.49 -9.31 -39.62
C PRO A 704 19.62 -8.85 -40.56
N SER A 705 20.30 -9.79 -41.22
CA SER A 705 21.39 -9.48 -42.14
C SER A 705 20.85 -8.80 -43.40
N ASN A 706 21.42 -7.65 -43.78
CA ASN A 706 21.02 -6.80 -44.92
C ASN A 706 20.61 -7.59 -46.19
N SER A 707 19.34 -7.47 -46.55
CA SER A 707 18.74 -7.40 -47.92
C SER A 707 17.30 -7.92 -48.00
N SER A 708 16.77 -8.52 -46.93
CA SER A 708 15.34 -8.79 -46.78
C SER A 708 14.79 -7.93 -45.64
N LEU A 709 13.74 -7.15 -45.94
CA LEU A 709 12.89 -6.49 -44.94
C LEU A 709 12.75 -7.40 -43.72
N ALA A 710 12.99 -6.86 -42.51
CA ALA A 710 12.81 -7.60 -41.27
C ALA A 710 11.46 -8.32 -41.32
N GLN A 711 11.47 -9.65 -41.52
CA GLN A 711 10.22 -10.39 -41.59
C GLN A 711 9.59 -10.31 -40.21
N PRO A 712 8.38 -9.76 -40.07
CA PRO A 712 7.68 -9.74 -38.80
C PRO A 712 7.59 -11.18 -38.29
N GLY A 713 8.03 -11.41 -37.04
CA GLY A 713 7.96 -12.73 -36.43
C GLY A 713 9.19 -13.63 -36.60
N ASN A 714 10.36 -13.12 -37.00
CA ASN A 714 11.61 -13.88 -36.93
C ASN A 714 12.62 -13.23 -35.97
N LEU A 715 13.22 -14.04 -35.09
CA LEU A 715 14.22 -13.63 -34.11
C LEU A 715 15.53 -14.35 -34.35
N ARG A 716 16.61 -13.59 -34.53
CA ARG A 716 17.97 -14.11 -34.67
C ARG A 716 18.78 -13.82 -33.41
N LEU A 717 19.30 -14.88 -32.79
CA LEU A 717 20.15 -14.80 -31.61
C LEU A 717 21.60 -15.16 -31.97
N GLU A 718 22.55 -14.57 -31.26
CA GLU A 718 23.95 -14.93 -31.24
C GLU A 718 24.32 -15.51 -29.89
N MET A 719 24.99 -16.66 -29.88
CA MET A 719 25.52 -17.32 -28.69
C MET A 719 26.99 -17.72 -28.92
N PRO A 720 27.88 -17.59 -27.92
CA PRO A 720 29.24 -18.13 -28.00
C PRO A 720 29.22 -19.65 -28.23
N ARG A 721 30.11 -20.14 -29.10
CA ARG A 721 30.17 -21.57 -29.43
C ARG A 721 30.48 -22.46 -28.23
N THR A 722 31.33 -21.99 -27.32
CA THR A 722 31.66 -22.67 -26.07
C THR A 722 30.45 -22.87 -25.16
N ILE A 723 29.52 -21.92 -25.15
CA ILE A 723 28.25 -22.03 -24.40
C ILE A 723 27.31 -22.99 -25.11
N PHE A 724 27.13 -22.82 -26.42
CA PHE A 724 26.23 -23.67 -27.21
C PHE A 724 26.62 -25.15 -27.13
N GLU A 725 27.91 -25.48 -27.21
CA GLU A 725 28.42 -26.85 -27.12
C GLU A 725 28.60 -27.32 -25.66
N GLY A 726 28.31 -26.47 -24.67
CA GLY A 726 28.41 -26.78 -23.26
C GLY A 726 27.33 -27.77 -22.78
N PRO A 727 27.62 -28.56 -21.72
CA PRO A 727 26.75 -29.66 -21.28
C PRO A 727 25.36 -29.18 -20.81
N LEU A 728 25.29 -28.03 -20.14
CA LEU A 728 24.03 -27.45 -19.65
C LEU A 728 23.10 -27.06 -20.82
N PHE A 729 23.62 -26.31 -21.80
CA PHE A 729 22.81 -25.88 -22.95
C PHE A 729 22.44 -27.06 -23.84
N GLN A 730 23.34 -28.03 -24.04
CA GLN A 730 23.04 -29.25 -24.80
C GLN A 730 21.96 -30.10 -24.13
N SER A 731 21.94 -30.21 -22.80
CA SER A 731 20.85 -30.86 -22.07
C SER A 731 19.50 -30.19 -22.35
N VAL A 732 19.44 -28.86 -22.28
CA VAL A 732 18.23 -28.10 -22.61
C VAL A 732 17.82 -28.30 -24.07
N LEU A 733 18.76 -28.23 -25.02
CA LEU A 733 18.51 -28.45 -26.44
C LEU A 733 17.95 -29.86 -26.74
N GLN A 734 18.42 -30.87 -26.02
CA GLN A 734 17.93 -32.25 -26.13
C GLN A 734 16.52 -32.41 -25.54
N ARG A 735 16.22 -31.76 -24.41
CA ARG A 735 14.89 -31.75 -23.79
C ARG A 735 13.88 -30.98 -24.64
N ASN A 736 14.31 -29.89 -25.28
CA ASN A 736 13.46 -28.91 -25.94
C ASN A 736 13.79 -28.81 -27.44
N ALA A 737 13.26 -29.74 -28.25
CA ALA A 737 13.66 -29.87 -29.65
C ALA A 737 13.25 -28.66 -30.52
N ARG A 738 11.94 -28.36 -30.60
CA ARG A 738 11.42 -27.41 -31.61
C ARG A 738 10.62 -26.25 -31.03
N ASN A 739 9.98 -26.43 -29.88
CA ASN A 739 9.06 -25.45 -29.29
C ASN A 739 9.53 -25.13 -27.85
N ASN A 740 8.83 -24.20 -27.19
CA ASN A 740 9.01 -23.91 -25.76
C ASN A 740 10.34 -23.22 -25.41
N TRP A 741 10.83 -22.35 -26.28
CA TRP A 741 12.02 -21.53 -26.03
C TRP A 741 11.67 -20.13 -25.54
N PHE A 742 12.48 -19.60 -24.62
CA PHE A 742 12.24 -18.31 -23.99
C PHE A 742 13.51 -17.48 -24.00
N VAL A 743 13.38 -16.22 -24.39
CA VAL A 743 14.43 -15.21 -24.22
C VAL A 743 13.95 -14.24 -23.15
N ASP A 744 14.65 -14.25 -22.02
CA ASP A 744 14.37 -13.38 -20.88
C ASP A 744 15.56 -12.43 -20.63
N LYS A 745 15.27 -11.25 -20.09
CA LYS A 745 16.29 -10.32 -19.59
C LYS A 745 16.67 -10.70 -18.16
N ALA A 746 17.85 -11.27 -17.98
CA ALA A 746 18.49 -11.49 -16.69
C ALA A 746 19.27 -10.24 -16.24
N PHE A 747 19.70 -10.25 -14.98
CA PHE A 747 20.52 -9.18 -14.45
C PHE A 747 21.98 -9.34 -14.92
N PHE A 748 22.60 -8.23 -15.33
CA PHE A 748 23.99 -8.19 -15.78
C PHE A 748 24.67 -6.95 -15.20
N ASP A 749 25.64 -7.18 -14.33
CA ASP A 749 26.44 -6.13 -13.71
C ASP A 749 27.53 -5.64 -14.66
N VAL A 750 27.52 -4.35 -14.94
CA VAL A 750 28.55 -3.66 -15.75
C VAL A 750 29.29 -2.60 -14.92
N ASN A 751 28.74 -2.21 -13.78
CA ASN A 751 29.06 -0.95 -13.12
C ASN A 751 29.91 -1.16 -11.88
N THR A 752 29.72 -2.23 -11.11
CA THR A 752 30.40 -2.38 -9.80
C THR A 752 31.92 -2.41 -9.93
N ASP A 753 32.47 -3.19 -10.85
CA ASP A 753 33.92 -3.23 -11.08
C ASP A 753 34.48 -1.88 -11.58
N ARG A 754 33.68 -1.13 -12.34
CA ARG A 754 34.07 0.19 -12.85
C ARG A 754 34.04 1.24 -11.75
N ALA A 755 32.98 1.24 -10.94
CA ALA A 755 32.80 2.09 -9.78
C ALA A 755 33.92 1.84 -8.75
N ALA A 756 34.20 0.58 -8.41
CA ALA A 756 35.28 0.22 -7.49
C ALA A 756 36.65 0.74 -7.97
N ARG A 757 36.96 0.59 -9.27
CA ARG A 757 38.21 1.12 -9.85
C ARG A 757 38.26 2.64 -9.86
N PHE A 758 37.14 3.31 -10.15
CA PHE A 758 37.05 4.77 -10.17
C PHE A 758 37.19 5.36 -8.76
N LEU A 759 36.53 4.77 -7.77
CA LEU A 759 36.63 5.18 -6.37
C LEU A 759 38.03 4.93 -5.80
N SER A 760 38.65 3.80 -6.13
CA SER A 760 40.06 3.52 -5.78
C SER A 760 41.02 4.55 -6.38
N TYR A 761 40.74 5.04 -7.59
CA TYR A 761 41.52 6.11 -8.22
C TYR A 761 41.34 7.47 -7.51
N LEU A 762 40.11 7.82 -7.08
CA LEU A 762 39.83 9.05 -6.35
C LEU A 762 40.49 9.04 -4.95
N ALA A 763 40.38 7.94 -4.20
CA ALA A 763 41.03 7.78 -2.90
C ALA A 763 42.57 7.90 -2.98
N ALA A 764 43.17 7.46 -4.09
CA ALA A 764 44.61 7.64 -4.33
C ALA A 764 45.00 9.08 -4.68
N GLY A 765 44.04 9.92 -5.11
CA GLY A 765 44.24 11.33 -5.45
C GLY A 765 44.16 12.29 -4.25
N GLU A 766 43.45 11.92 -3.18
CA GLU A 766 43.30 12.75 -1.95
C GLU A 766 44.53 12.69 -1.02
N ASN A 767 45.42 11.70 -1.20
CA ASN A 767 46.67 11.56 -0.45
C ASN A 767 47.87 12.31 -1.08
N ARG A 768 47.63 13.36 -1.88
CA ARG A 768 48.66 14.20 -2.52
C ARG A 768 48.57 15.67 -2.15
#